data_AF-A0A7V9UIA3-F1
#
_entry.id   AF-A0A7V9UIA3-F1
#
_cell.length_a   1.000
_cell.length_b   1.000
_cell.length_c   1.000
_cell.angle_alpha   90.00
_cell.angle_beta   90.00
_cell.angle_gamma   90.00
#
_symmetry.space_group_name_H-M   'P 1'
#
loop_
_entity.id
_entity.type
_entity.pdbx_description
1 polymer ?
#
loop_
_entity_poly.entity_id
_entity_poly.type
_entity_poly.pdbx_seq_one_letter_code
_entity_poly.pdbx_strand_id
1 'polypeptide(L)'
;MVKSEKLRIGVLMGGISAEREVSFNSGRTVFDHLDTTHYDVVPLFQTDDGLIYKLPWHFLHRGKSTDFSHRLPHESQQIPWDALKGTVDFIYSTLHGFRSEDGVLQGALELLGIPYLGSKILGSAVGMDKAFAKKVFSQHGIKTPKGVVLTRQQIASRSIPSIVAELEEAGIALPYIVKPVNEGSSLGVSCVETIEQLVPALSKALVSNSASASVLIEEKIIGMEFVATLIQKNDLSWAVLPITEIVPEEGTRFFDYEQKYMPGRAKKITPARCSEADLEIINANCSLATQALNFSTISRVDGFLTAQGEVVIIDTQPFPNMAPTSFVFQQAALSGMTHTQLINYLIDHELKRSGYDLTTHFDEGLLMDKSTEKKMRLAVILGGTSNEREISLESGRNICYKLSPRKYEVTPLFLWEESKLYELTPELLIQNKTETIAEGLTPSMVVLWSTLPSRFDFIFIGLHGGKGENGSVQGMLEMLNMPYNGSGVLSSSLCMNKFKTNEFLAAQGFDVPASALVSRSEWQSYNKKEEKLLRCSSISSELGFPLILKPHDDGCSVMVKKIKNPTELLQELEHFFSGPKDISMLEAFVPGIELTCGVIGNESPQALPPSMVVTKADILSIEEKFLPGEGENQTPALIPASALKLTQETVEKAFQALGCKGYARIDCFYQNKEHSPTGNERIVILEVNTLPGMTPATCIFHQAAEIGLRPMEFIDRIVSLGLENHASVPSELIH
;
A
#
# COMPACT_ATOMS: atom_id res chain seq x y z
N MET A 1 35.97 1.21 -27.69
CA MET A 1 34.63 0.64 -27.45
C MET A 1 33.69 1.80 -27.25
N VAL A 2 32.80 2.07 -28.20
CA VAL A 2 31.70 3.02 -27.99
C VAL A 2 30.78 2.35 -26.97
N LYS A 3 30.65 2.89 -25.75
CA LYS A 3 29.58 2.45 -24.85
C LYS A 3 28.28 2.65 -25.63
N SER A 4 27.51 1.59 -25.87
CA SER A 4 26.15 1.80 -26.34
C SER A 4 25.45 2.61 -25.25
N GLU A 5 24.86 3.75 -25.62
CA GLU A 5 24.10 4.55 -24.66
C GLU A 5 22.88 3.72 -24.24
N LYS A 6 22.61 3.66 -22.93
CA LYS A 6 21.41 2.98 -22.43
C LYS A 6 20.18 3.73 -22.90
N LEU A 7 19.14 3.01 -23.26
CA LEU A 7 17.87 3.62 -23.65
C LEU A 7 17.27 4.36 -22.45
N ARG A 8 16.86 5.62 -22.64
CA ARG A 8 16.31 6.45 -21.57
C ARG A 8 14.81 6.22 -21.45
N ILE A 9 14.40 5.53 -20.39
CA ILE A 9 13.01 5.17 -20.13
C ILE A 9 12.41 6.21 -19.16
N GLY A 10 11.51 7.05 -19.66
CA GLY A 10 10.70 7.95 -18.86
C GLY A 10 9.57 7.21 -18.17
N VAL A 11 9.60 7.09 -16.85
CA VAL A 11 8.46 6.57 -16.07
C VAL A 11 7.58 7.75 -15.69
N LEU A 12 6.46 7.92 -16.38
CA LEU A 12 5.56 9.06 -16.19
C LEU A 12 4.45 8.73 -15.19
N MET A 13 4.44 9.43 -14.07
CA MET A 13 3.57 9.20 -12.92
C MET A 13 2.96 10.50 -12.38
N GLY A 14 2.00 10.42 -11.46
CA GLY A 14 1.25 11.58 -10.98
C GLY A 14 -0.01 11.83 -11.82
N GLY A 15 -0.15 13.03 -12.38
CA GLY A 15 -1.22 13.38 -13.32
C GLY A 15 -2.29 14.32 -12.78
N ILE A 16 -3.24 14.65 -13.66
CA ILE A 16 -4.30 15.65 -13.44
C ILE A 16 -5.55 15.01 -12.78
N SER A 17 -5.70 13.69 -12.89
CA SER A 17 -6.89 12.99 -12.43
C SER A 17 -6.94 12.84 -10.91
N ALA A 18 -8.13 12.51 -10.40
CA ALA A 18 -8.31 12.11 -8.99
C ALA A 18 -7.55 10.81 -8.63
N GLU A 19 -7.10 10.04 -9.63
CA GLU A 19 -6.33 8.79 -9.49
C GLU A 19 -4.81 9.04 -9.42
N ARG A 20 -4.38 10.30 -9.24
CA ARG A 20 -2.97 10.71 -9.18
C ARG A 20 -2.12 9.88 -8.22
N GLU A 21 -2.65 9.55 -7.04
CA GLU A 21 -1.87 8.81 -6.03
C GLU A 21 -1.73 7.32 -6.39
N VAL A 22 -2.73 6.73 -7.05
CA VAL A 22 -2.61 5.38 -7.64
C VAL A 22 -1.55 5.40 -8.75
N SER A 23 -1.57 6.45 -9.58
CA SER A 23 -0.62 6.64 -10.68
C SER A 23 0.82 6.81 -10.19
N PHE A 24 1.01 7.56 -9.11
CA PHE A 24 2.30 7.74 -8.44
C PHE A 24 2.84 6.42 -7.87
N ASN A 25 2.00 5.64 -7.19
CA ASN A 25 2.39 4.33 -6.63
C ASN A 25 2.72 3.29 -7.72
N SER A 26 1.98 3.29 -8.83
CA SER A 26 2.29 2.47 -10.01
C SER A 26 3.65 2.87 -10.60
N GLY A 27 3.89 4.17 -10.78
CA GLY A 27 5.15 4.70 -11.30
C GLY A 27 6.35 4.33 -10.45
N ARG A 28 6.23 4.41 -9.11
CA ARG A 28 7.25 3.93 -8.17
C ARG A 28 7.57 2.45 -8.36
N THR A 29 6.53 1.62 -8.52
CA THR A 29 6.71 0.18 -8.70
C THR A 29 7.43 -0.12 -10.02
N VAL A 30 7.05 0.54 -11.11
CA VAL A 30 7.74 0.42 -12.39
C VAL A 30 9.19 0.87 -12.27
N PHE A 31 9.45 2.03 -11.66
CA PHE A 31 10.79 2.55 -11.44
C PHE A 31 11.68 1.57 -10.66
N ASP A 32 11.16 0.98 -9.58
CA ASP A 32 11.89 0.04 -8.71
C ASP A 32 12.26 -1.28 -9.44
N HIS A 33 11.52 -1.66 -10.49
CA HIS A 33 11.66 -2.97 -11.16
C HIS A 33 12.22 -2.91 -12.58
N LEU A 34 12.46 -1.71 -13.13
CA LEU A 34 13.13 -1.55 -14.42
C LEU A 34 14.58 -2.02 -14.36
N ASP A 35 15.02 -2.71 -15.42
CA ASP A 35 16.38 -3.21 -15.48
C ASP A 35 17.38 -2.10 -15.76
N THR A 36 17.96 -1.56 -14.69
CA THR A 36 18.99 -0.52 -14.76
C THR A 36 20.29 -0.97 -15.43
N THR A 37 20.48 -2.25 -15.76
CA THR A 37 21.61 -2.69 -16.59
C THR A 37 21.39 -2.34 -18.06
N HIS A 38 20.14 -2.34 -18.53
CA HIS A 38 19.74 -2.03 -19.91
C HIS A 38 19.25 -0.59 -20.08
N TYR A 39 18.63 -0.02 -19.04
CA TYR A 39 17.94 1.27 -19.12
C TYR A 39 18.56 2.36 -18.25
N ASP A 40 18.52 3.59 -18.75
CA ASP A 40 18.64 4.79 -17.92
C ASP A 40 17.22 5.25 -17.55
N VAL A 41 16.83 5.03 -16.30
CA VAL A 41 15.45 5.25 -15.86
C VAL A 41 15.28 6.70 -15.41
N VAL A 42 14.40 7.43 -16.08
CA VAL A 42 14.10 8.84 -15.81
C VAL A 42 12.73 8.93 -15.13
N PRO A 43 12.66 9.22 -13.82
CA PRO A 43 11.38 9.39 -13.14
C PRO A 43 10.77 10.75 -13.50
N LEU A 44 9.57 10.74 -14.05
CA LEU A 44 8.85 11.94 -14.49
C LEU A 44 7.55 12.06 -13.71
N PHE A 45 7.34 13.19 -13.04
CA PHE A 45 6.12 13.48 -12.31
C PHE A 45 5.33 14.58 -13.01
N GLN A 46 4.06 14.31 -13.31
CA GLN A 46 3.12 15.30 -13.82
C GLN A 46 2.30 15.87 -12.65
N THR A 47 2.28 17.19 -12.50
CA THR A 47 1.45 17.90 -11.51
C THR A 47 0.00 18.00 -11.98
N ASP A 48 -0.90 18.44 -11.10
CA ASP A 48 -2.33 18.59 -11.39
C ASP A 48 -2.65 19.74 -12.37
N ASP A 49 -1.77 20.72 -12.49
CA ASP A 49 -1.79 21.75 -13.54
C ASP A 49 -1.10 21.31 -14.84
N GLY A 50 -0.56 20.08 -14.90
CA GLY A 50 -0.03 19.46 -16.11
C GLY A 50 1.43 19.76 -16.42
N LEU A 51 2.19 20.37 -15.50
CA LEU A 51 3.64 20.54 -15.61
C LEU A 51 4.35 19.20 -15.38
N ILE A 52 5.51 19.01 -16.03
CA ILE A 52 6.34 17.81 -15.86
C ILE A 52 7.62 18.18 -15.11
N TYR A 53 7.99 17.37 -14.12
CA TYR A 53 9.26 17.45 -13.41
C TYR A 53 10.03 16.14 -13.53
N LYS A 54 11.34 16.21 -13.76
CA LYS A 54 12.25 15.10 -13.46
C LYS A 54 12.41 15.01 -11.96
N LEU A 55 11.92 13.92 -11.39
CA LEU A 55 11.85 13.75 -9.95
C LEU A 55 13.19 13.28 -9.39
N PRO A 56 13.72 13.89 -8.32
CA PRO A 56 14.75 13.24 -7.52
C PRO A 56 14.24 11.91 -6.99
N TRP A 57 15.07 10.87 -7.03
CA TRP A 57 14.65 9.52 -6.66
C TRP A 57 14.11 9.44 -5.22
N HIS A 58 14.60 10.28 -4.30
CA HIS A 58 14.18 10.25 -2.90
C HIS A 58 12.71 10.67 -2.71
N PHE A 59 12.13 11.44 -3.63
CA PHE A 59 10.70 11.73 -3.64
C PHE A 59 9.84 10.56 -4.09
N LEU A 60 10.38 9.58 -4.83
CA LEU A 60 9.62 8.40 -5.23
C LEU A 60 9.16 7.58 -4.02
N HIS A 61 9.92 7.61 -2.94
CA HIS A 61 9.57 6.91 -1.70
C HIS A 61 8.80 7.84 -0.77
N ARG A 62 7.75 8.48 -1.28
CA ARG A 62 6.77 9.24 -0.51
C ARG A 62 5.42 8.53 -0.53
N GLY A 63 4.55 8.85 0.42
CA GLY A 63 3.25 8.21 0.56
C GLY A 63 2.23 8.87 -0.35
N LYS A 64 2.36 10.19 -0.52
CA LYS A 64 1.48 11.03 -1.30
C LYS A 64 2.26 12.09 -2.06
N SER A 65 1.75 12.52 -3.21
CA SER A 65 2.36 13.62 -3.97
C SER A 65 2.47 14.93 -3.16
N THR A 66 1.50 15.23 -2.29
CA THR A 66 1.50 16.43 -1.45
C THR A 66 2.63 16.45 -0.41
N ASP A 67 3.25 15.31 -0.10
CA ASP A 67 4.43 15.22 0.78
C ASP A 67 5.65 15.99 0.21
N PHE A 68 5.67 16.26 -1.10
CA PHE A 68 6.82 16.90 -1.76
C PHE A 68 6.46 17.96 -2.82
N SER A 69 5.18 18.12 -3.20
CA SER A 69 4.79 19.07 -4.25
C SER A 69 5.32 20.50 -4.06
N HIS A 70 5.37 20.99 -2.81
CA HIS A 70 5.88 22.32 -2.49
C HIS A 70 7.41 22.45 -2.66
N ARG A 71 8.14 21.33 -2.70
CA ARG A 71 9.61 21.26 -2.90
C ARG A 71 9.99 21.15 -4.39
N LEU A 72 9.06 20.75 -5.26
CA LEU A 72 9.31 20.52 -6.69
C LEU A 72 10.03 21.70 -7.38
N PRO A 73 9.59 22.97 -7.23
CA PRO A 73 10.22 24.09 -7.94
C PRO A 73 11.68 24.35 -7.56
N HIS A 74 12.12 23.88 -6.39
CA HIS A 74 13.44 24.18 -5.82
C HIS A 74 14.38 22.98 -5.84
N GLU A 75 13.84 21.76 -5.81
CA GLU A 75 14.62 20.53 -5.68
C GLU A 75 14.51 19.60 -6.90
N SER A 76 13.58 19.89 -7.83
CA SER A 76 13.37 19.10 -9.05
C SER A 76 13.63 19.94 -10.30
N GLN A 77 13.92 19.26 -11.41
CA GLN A 77 14.09 19.92 -12.70
C GLN A 77 12.76 19.90 -13.44
N GLN A 78 12.18 21.07 -13.70
CA GLN A 78 11.01 21.17 -14.59
C GLN A 78 11.43 20.86 -16.04
N ILE A 79 10.63 20.05 -16.73
CA ILE A 79 10.81 19.71 -18.15
C ILE A 79 9.60 20.23 -18.94
N PRO A 80 9.80 21.22 -19.82
CA PRO A 80 8.78 21.60 -20.79
C PRO A 80 8.40 20.43 -21.70
N TRP A 81 7.13 20.34 -22.12
CA TRP A 81 6.63 19.24 -22.96
C TRP A 81 7.42 19.06 -24.26
N ASP A 82 7.81 20.15 -24.92
CA ASP A 82 8.61 20.15 -26.15
C ASP A 82 10.07 19.70 -25.93
N ALA A 83 10.59 19.84 -24.71
CA ALA A 83 11.91 19.32 -24.32
C ALA A 83 11.90 17.83 -23.92
N LEU A 84 10.73 17.22 -23.77
CA LEU A 84 10.58 15.85 -23.28
C LEU A 84 11.27 14.82 -24.19
N LYS A 85 11.15 14.98 -25.52
CA LYS A 85 11.81 14.10 -26.51
C LYS A 85 13.34 14.13 -26.42
N GLY A 86 13.91 15.25 -25.98
CA GLY A 86 15.35 15.36 -25.72
C GLY A 86 15.79 14.67 -24.43
N THR A 87 14.85 14.40 -23.51
CA THR A 87 15.12 13.82 -22.18
C THR A 87 14.96 12.31 -22.16
N VAL A 88 13.98 11.77 -22.90
CA VAL A 88 13.62 10.35 -22.88
C VAL A 88 13.44 9.80 -24.28
N ASP A 89 13.77 8.52 -24.45
CA ASP A 89 13.60 7.80 -25.71
C ASP A 89 12.26 7.06 -25.78
N PHE A 90 11.71 6.68 -24.63
CA PHE A 90 10.45 5.96 -24.47
C PHE A 90 9.72 6.40 -23.19
N ILE A 91 8.38 6.43 -23.21
CA ILE A 91 7.56 6.69 -22.01
C ILE A 91 6.83 5.42 -21.56
N TYR A 92 7.11 4.99 -20.34
CA TYR A 92 6.26 4.06 -19.59
C TYR A 92 5.26 4.88 -18.78
N SER A 93 4.05 5.06 -19.30
CA SER A 93 3.00 5.79 -18.58
C SER A 93 2.37 4.92 -17.51
N THR A 94 2.25 5.47 -16.30
CA THR A 94 1.46 4.90 -15.20
C THR A 94 0.36 5.86 -14.77
N LEU A 95 0.02 6.83 -15.61
CA LEU A 95 -1.06 7.78 -15.37
C LEU A 95 -2.42 7.12 -15.59
N HIS A 96 -3.33 7.26 -14.63
CA HIS A 96 -4.68 6.73 -14.69
C HIS A 96 -5.75 7.82 -14.80
N GLY A 97 -6.93 7.47 -15.31
CA GLY A 97 -8.12 8.29 -15.34
C GLY A 97 -8.13 9.41 -16.39
N PHE A 98 -8.90 10.46 -16.12
CA PHE A 98 -9.14 11.58 -17.03
C PHE A 98 -7.85 12.22 -17.56
N ARG A 99 -7.77 12.43 -18.89
CA ARG A 99 -6.62 12.95 -19.66
C ARG A 99 -5.35 12.10 -19.64
N SER A 100 -5.40 10.92 -19.05
CA SER A 100 -4.26 10.01 -18.92
C SER A 100 -4.40 8.80 -19.84
N GLU A 101 -5.54 8.10 -19.74
CA GLU A 101 -5.79 6.82 -20.43
C GLU A 101 -6.77 6.98 -21.60
N ASP A 102 -7.34 8.17 -21.78
CA ASP A 102 -8.44 8.50 -22.69
C ASP A 102 -7.99 9.00 -24.08
N GLY A 103 -6.69 8.88 -24.39
CA GLY A 103 -6.11 9.27 -25.67
C GLY A 103 -5.46 10.65 -25.67
N VAL A 104 -5.69 11.49 -24.66
CA VAL A 104 -5.13 12.86 -24.61
C VAL A 104 -3.61 12.84 -24.44
N LEU A 105 -3.11 12.12 -23.43
CA LEU A 105 -1.67 11.94 -23.21
C LEU A 105 -1.03 11.25 -24.41
N GLN A 106 -1.67 10.21 -24.94
CA GLN A 106 -1.21 9.46 -26.10
C GLN A 106 -1.02 10.39 -27.30
N GLY A 107 -2.00 11.25 -27.58
CA GLY A 107 -1.91 12.24 -28.65
C GLY A 107 -0.78 13.24 -28.45
N ALA A 108 -0.52 13.69 -27.21
CA ALA A 108 0.62 14.55 -26.91
C ALA A 108 1.96 13.86 -27.18
N LEU A 109 2.12 12.59 -26.78
CA LEU A 109 3.33 11.81 -27.00
C LEU A 109 3.55 11.48 -28.49
N GLU A 110 2.48 11.15 -29.23
CA GLU A 110 2.55 10.93 -30.68
C GLU A 110 2.96 12.20 -31.43
N LEU A 111 2.42 13.38 -31.05
CA LEU A 111 2.81 14.67 -31.64
C LEU A 111 4.30 14.98 -31.42
N LEU A 112 4.84 14.61 -30.25
CA LEU A 112 6.26 14.76 -29.91
C LEU A 112 7.15 13.65 -30.51
N GLY A 113 6.57 12.65 -31.16
CA GLY A 113 7.28 11.49 -31.71
C GLY A 113 7.96 10.64 -30.63
N ILE A 114 7.41 10.59 -29.41
CA ILE A 114 7.94 9.77 -28.31
C ILE A 114 7.17 8.45 -28.29
N PRO A 115 7.82 7.28 -28.50
CA PRO A 115 7.16 6.00 -28.33
C PRO A 115 6.80 5.79 -26.86
N TYR A 116 5.70 5.09 -26.62
CA TYR A 116 5.18 4.89 -25.27
C TYR A 116 4.41 3.58 -25.18
N LEU A 117 4.40 3.01 -23.97
CA LEU A 117 3.72 1.75 -23.69
C LEU A 117 2.21 1.85 -23.97
N GLY A 118 1.65 0.82 -24.61
CA GLY A 118 0.23 0.47 -24.59
C GLY A 118 -0.62 1.10 -25.69
N SER A 119 -1.92 1.25 -25.39
CA SER A 119 -2.94 1.56 -26.41
C SER A 119 -2.73 2.91 -27.10
N LYS A 120 -3.04 2.95 -28.40
CA LYS A 120 -2.98 4.19 -29.20
C LYS A 120 -4.24 5.04 -29.00
N ILE A 121 -4.22 6.27 -29.51
CA ILE A 121 -5.27 7.28 -29.26
C ILE A 121 -6.69 6.72 -29.38
N LEU A 122 -7.00 6.03 -30.48
CA LEU A 122 -8.35 5.50 -30.73
C LEU A 122 -8.77 4.47 -29.67
N GLY A 123 -7.91 3.48 -29.40
CA GLY A 123 -8.25 2.42 -28.45
C GLY A 123 -8.38 2.96 -27.03
N SER A 124 -7.48 3.87 -26.63
CA SER A 124 -7.57 4.61 -25.38
C SER A 124 -8.87 5.40 -25.23
N ALA A 125 -9.21 6.24 -26.21
CA ALA A 125 -10.41 7.08 -26.18
C ALA A 125 -11.70 6.27 -26.12
N VAL A 126 -11.79 5.23 -26.96
CA VAL A 126 -12.95 4.34 -27.01
C VAL A 126 -13.07 3.48 -25.76
N GLY A 127 -11.96 2.93 -25.26
CA GLY A 127 -11.96 2.04 -24.09
C GLY A 127 -12.29 2.75 -22.78
N MET A 128 -11.89 4.01 -22.62
CA MET A 128 -12.24 4.80 -21.45
C MET A 128 -13.68 5.33 -21.47
N ASP A 129 -14.30 5.47 -22.64
CA ASP A 129 -15.71 5.81 -22.75
C ASP A 129 -16.59 4.56 -22.67
N LYS A 130 -17.06 4.24 -21.46
CA LYS A 130 -17.91 3.06 -21.21
C LYS A 130 -19.17 3.03 -22.07
N ALA A 131 -19.74 4.18 -22.42
CA ALA A 131 -20.93 4.24 -23.25
C ALA A 131 -20.62 3.90 -24.71
N PHE A 132 -19.47 4.37 -25.22
CA PHE A 132 -19.03 4.10 -26.58
C PHE A 132 -18.46 2.68 -26.73
N ALA A 133 -17.65 2.21 -25.77
CA ALA A 133 -17.14 0.83 -25.71
C ALA A 133 -18.29 -0.19 -25.82
N LYS A 134 -19.39 0.03 -25.10
CA LYS A 134 -20.60 -0.82 -25.20
C LYS A 134 -21.23 -0.87 -26.58
N LYS A 135 -21.23 0.26 -27.31
CA LYS A 135 -21.72 0.29 -28.69
C LYS A 135 -20.81 -0.52 -29.61
N VAL A 136 -19.50 -0.50 -29.38
CA VAL A 136 -18.53 -1.32 -30.12
C VAL A 136 -18.73 -2.81 -29.79
N PHE A 137 -18.91 -3.14 -28.51
CA PHE A 137 -19.15 -4.50 -28.03
C PHE A 137 -20.42 -5.13 -28.62
N SER A 138 -21.52 -4.38 -28.70
CA SER A 138 -22.76 -4.90 -29.28
C SER A 138 -22.63 -5.29 -30.76
N GLN A 139 -21.81 -4.58 -31.54
CA GLN A 139 -21.52 -4.93 -32.93
C GLN A 139 -20.70 -6.23 -33.08
N HIS A 140 -19.96 -6.62 -32.03
CA HIS A 140 -19.15 -7.83 -32.00
C HIS A 140 -19.82 -8.99 -31.24
N GLY A 141 -21.09 -8.83 -30.85
CA GLY A 141 -21.82 -9.85 -30.08
C GLY A 141 -21.34 -10.02 -28.64
N ILE A 142 -20.55 -9.09 -28.12
CA ILE A 142 -20.09 -9.09 -26.72
C ILE A 142 -21.23 -8.55 -25.85
N LYS A 143 -21.56 -9.29 -24.79
CA LYS A 143 -22.61 -8.88 -23.85
C LYS A 143 -22.09 -7.85 -22.86
N THR A 144 -22.92 -6.85 -22.60
CA THR A 144 -22.68 -5.79 -21.61
C THR A 144 -23.97 -5.49 -20.88
N PRO A 145 -23.94 -4.93 -19.65
CA PRO A 145 -25.16 -4.56 -18.94
C PRO A 145 -25.98 -3.57 -19.77
N LYS A 146 -27.31 -3.70 -19.77
CA LYS A 146 -28.20 -2.64 -20.24
C LYS A 146 -27.97 -1.39 -19.41
N GLY A 147 -28.01 -0.23 -20.06
CA GLY A 147 -27.79 1.03 -19.35
C GLY A 147 -28.30 2.25 -20.11
N VAL A 148 -28.55 3.31 -19.34
CA VAL A 148 -28.95 4.64 -19.81
C VAL A 148 -27.84 5.63 -19.43
N VAL A 149 -27.48 6.49 -20.38
CA VAL A 149 -26.48 7.54 -20.17
C VAL A 149 -27.18 8.88 -20.02
N LEU A 150 -26.86 9.60 -18.96
CA LEU A 150 -27.38 10.93 -18.69
C LEU A 150 -26.22 11.93 -18.61
N THR A 151 -26.33 13.02 -19.35
CA THR A 151 -25.39 14.15 -19.22
C THR A 151 -25.67 14.92 -17.92
N ARG A 152 -24.68 15.65 -17.43
CA ARG A 152 -24.86 16.59 -16.31
C ARG A 152 -26.06 17.53 -16.49
N GLN A 153 -26.27 18.03 -17.71
CA GLN A 153 -27.42 18.90 -18.02
C GLN A 153 -28.75 18.14 -17.87
N GLN A 154 -28.84 16.92 -18.38
CA GLN A 154 -30.05 16.10 -18.27
C GLN A 154 -30.35 15.73 -16.81
N ILE A 155 -29.32 15.42 -16.01
CA ILE A 155 -29.47 15.16 -14.56
C ILE A 155 -30.04 16.39 -13.85
N ALA A 156 -29.57 17.59 -14.19
CA ALA A 156 -30.04 18.83 -13.58
C ALA A 156 -31.45 19.24 -14.05
N SER A 157 -31.84 18.92 -15.28
CA SER A 157 -33.10 19.38 -15.87
C SER A 157 -34.27 18.40 -15.76
N ARG A 158 -34.01 17.10 -15.56
CA ARG A 158 -35.04 16.06 -15.55
C ARG A 158 -35.51 15.73 -14.14
N SER A 159 -36.79 15.38 -14.02
CA SER A 159 -37.33 14.85 -12.76
C SER A 159 -36.93 13.38 -12.57
N ILE A 160 -36.75 12.95 -11.32
CA ILE A 160 -36.43 11.56 -10.99
C ILE A 160 -37.46 10.57 -11.55
N PRO A 161 -38.78 10.79 -11.47
CA PRO A 161 -39.76 9.91 -12.11
C PRO A 161 -39.56 9.73 -13.62
N SER A 162 -39.12 10.77 -14.34
CA SER A 162 -38.83 10.67 -15.77
C SER A 162 -37.60 9.83 -16.06
N ILE A 163 -36.57 9.88 -15.20
CA ILE A 163 -35.38 9.03 -15.33
C ILE A 163 -35.75 7.58 -15.03
N VAL A 164 -36.55 7.33 -14.00
CA VAL A 164 -37.01 5.99 -13.63
C VAL A 164 -37.86 5.36 -14.73
N ALA A 165 -38.79 6.11 -15.32
CA ALA A 165 -39.61 5.61 -16.43
C ALA A 165 -38.75 5.19 -17.64
N GLU A 166 -37.69 5.94 -17.98
CA GLU A 166 -36.76 5.57 -19.06
C GLU A 166 -35.97 4.29 -18.72
N LEU A 167 -35.58 4.10 -17.45
CA LEU A 167 -34.92 2.87 -17.00
C LEU A 167 -35.86 1.67 -17.11
N GLU A 168 -37.12 1.82 -16.71
CA GLU A 168 -38.15 0.79 -16.83
C GLU A 168 -38.44 0.43 -18.30
N GLU A 169 -38.55 1.42 -19.18
CA GLU A 169 -38.69 1.23 -20.63
C GLU A 169 -37.48 0.50 -21.24
N ALA A 170 -36.28 0.78 -20.74
CA ALA A 170 -35.05 0.07 -21.10
C ALA A 170 -34.96 -1.35 -20.48
N GLY A 171 -35.94 -1.74 -19.65
CA GLY A 171 -35.98 -3.02 -18.95
C GLY A 171 -34.91 -3.16 -17.87
N ILE A 172 -34.53 -2.05 -17.24
CA ILE A 172 -33.56 -1.98 -16.14
C ILE A 172 -34.33 -1.85 -14.83
N ALA A 173 -34.20 -2.85 -13.96
CA ALA A 173 -34.83 -2.86 -12.65
C ALA A 173 -33.80 -2.68 -11.53
N LEU A 174 -34.28 -2.25 -10.35
CA LEU A 174 -33.45 -2.19 -9.15
C LEU A 174 -32.90 -3.59 -8.79
N PRO A 175 -31.69 -3.68 -8.22
CA PRO A 175 -30.78 -2.57 -7.93
C PRO A 175 -30.02 -2.05 -9.18
N TYR A 176 -29.75 -0.74 -9.22
CA TYR A 176 -28.96 -0.10 -10.27
C TYR A 176 -27.49 0.03 -9.90
N ILE A 177 -26.60 -0.03 -10.89
CA ILE A 177 -25.23 0.45 -10.77
C ILE A 177 -25.15 1.83 -11.41
N VAL A 178 -24.81 2.85 -10.62
CA VAL A 178 -24.63 4.23 -11.09
C VAL A 178 -23.14 4.55 -11.06
N LYS A 179 -22.57 4.93 -12.21
CA LYS A 179 -21.12 5.17 -12.35
C LYS A 179 -20.80 6.31 -13.34
N PRO A 180 -19.65 6.98 -13.22
CA PRO A 180 -19.18 7.90 -14.24
C PRO A 180 -18.88 7.15 -15.55
N VAL A 181 -19.08 7.80 -16.69
CA VAL A 181 -18.78 7.20 -18.01
C VAL A 181 -17.27 7.06 -18.24
N ASN A 182 -16.47 8.06 -17.87
CA ASN A 182 -15.06 8.20 -18.28
C ASN A 182 -14.04 8.10 -17.13
N GLU A 183 -14.44 7.60 -15.95
CA GLU A 183 -13.53 7.46 -14.80
C GLU A 183 -13.16 5.99 -14.53
N GLY A 184 -12.01 5.77 -13.89
CA GLY A 184 -11.49 4.47 -13.47
C GLY A 184 -11.73 4.15 -11.98
N SER A 185 -11.06 3.09 -11.51
CA SER A 185 -10.89 2.73 -10.10
C SER A 185 -12.14 2.64 -9.19
N SER A 186 -13.34 2.45 -9.76
CA SER A 186 -14.61 2.52 -9.02
C SER A 186 -14.88 3.88 -8.34
N LEU A 187 -14.19 4.95 -8.74
CA LEU A 187 -14.46 6.30 -8.24
C LEU A 187 -15.85 6.74 -8.68
N GLY A 188 -16.65 7.27 -7.76
CA GLY A 188 -18.01 7.73 -8.04
C GLY A 188 -19.05 6.62 -8.26
N VAL A 189 -18.71 5.35 -8.05
CA VAL A 189 -19.65 4.23 -8.24
C VAL A 189 -20.56 4.06 -7.01
N SER A 190 -21.83 3.75 -7.27
CA SER A 190 -22.84 3.43 -6.26
C SER A 190 -23.75 2.28 -6.71
N CYS A 191 -24.15 1.42 -5.77
CA CYS A 191 -25.25 0.48 -5.93
C CYS A 191 -26.52 1.09 -5.32
N VAL A 192 -27.55 1.30 -6.13
CA VAL A 192 -28.82 1.92 -5.75
C VAL A 192 -29.86 0.82 -5.57
N GLU A 193 -30.29 0.56 -4.34
CA GLU A 193 -31.30 -0.45 -3.98
C GLU A 193 -32.71 0.14 -3.89
N THR A 194 -32.82 1.45 -3.65
CA THR A 194 -34.10 2.17 -3.62
C THR A 194 -34.02 3.47 -4.41
N ILE A 195 -35.16 3.98 -4.90
CA ILE A 195 -35.21 5.19 -5.75
C ILE A 195 -34.68 6.43 -5.01
N GLU A 196 -34.85 6.49 -3.69
CA GLU A 196 -34.37 7.60 -2.85
C GLU A 196 -32.84 7.71 -2.89
N GLN A 197 -32.13 6.60 -3.12
CA GLN A 197 -30.68 6.56 -3.24
C GLN A 197 -30.17 7.03 -4.62
N LEU A 198 -31.05 7.19 -5.63
CA LEU A 198 -30.63 7.54 -6.98
C LEU A 198 -30.06 8.97 -7.06
N VAL A 199 -30.67 9.95 -6.39
CA VAL A 199 -30.19 11.35 -6.38
C VAL A 199 -28.77 11.48 -5.80
N PRO A 200 -28.46 10.94 -4.60
CA PRO A 200 -27.09 11.00 -4.09
C PRO A 200 -26.11 10.19 -4.96
N ALA A 201 -26.54 9.08 -5.55
CA ALA A 201 -25.70 8.31 -6.47
C ALA A 201 -25.34 9.06 -7.76
N LEU A 202 -26.30 9.76 -8.39
CA LEU A 202 -26.08 10.61 -9.55
C LEU A 202 -25.09 11.75 -9.23
N SER A 203 -25.27 12.40 -8.07
CA SER A 203 -24.35 13.43 -7.61
C SER A 203 -22.93 12.89 -7.39
N LYS A 204 -22.81 11.71 -6.77
CA LYS A 204 -21.53 11.05 -6.51
C LYS A 204 -20.80 10.62 -7.80
N ALA A 205 -21.55 10.21 -8.82
CA ALA A 205 -21.00 9.79 -10.12
C ALA A 205 -20.52 10.97 -10.99
N LEU A 206 -20.86 12.22 -10.66
CA LEU A 206 -20.34 13.41 -11.32
C LEU A 206 -18.97 13.84 -10.73
N VAL A 207 -18.01 12.92 -10.75
CA VAL A 207 -16.65 13.09 -10.18
C VAL A 207 -15.92 14.27 -10.80
N SER A 208 -15.91 14.35 -12.14
CA SER A 208 -15.28 15.46 -12.87
C SER A 208 -16.18 16.70 -12.84
N ASN A 209 -15.57 17.86 -12.61
CA ASN A 209 -16.23 19.16 -12.73
C ASN A 209 -16.53 19.59 -14.17
N SER A 210 -16.15 18.77 -15.17
CA SER A 210 -16.41 19.06 -16.57
C SER A 210 -17.90 19.23 -16.87
N ALA A 211 -18.21 20.21 -17.73
CA ALA A 211 -19.55 20.37 -18.29
C ALA A 211 -19.98 19.17 -19.16
N SER A 212 -19.02 18.42 -19.71
CA SER A 212 -19.27 17.21 -20.52
C SER A 212 -19.41 15.92 -19.70
N ALA A 213 -19.33 16.01 -18.36
CA ALA A 213 -19.44 14.83 -17.50
C ALA A 213 -20.81 14.14 -17.71
N SER A 214 -20.76 12.82 -17.84
CA SER A 214 -21.93 11.97 -18.05
C SER A 214 -21.91 10.80 -17.07
N VAL A 215 -23.10 10.37 -16.66
CA VAL A 215 -23.33 9.27 -15.74
C VAL A 215 -24.02 8.14 -16.47
N LEU A 216 -23.61 6.91 -16.18
CA LEU A 216 -24.16 5.68 -16.71
C LEU A 216 -24.89 4.95 -15.58
N ILE A 217 -26.19 4.69 -15.79
CA ILE A 217 -27.03 3.89 -14.91
C ILE A 217 -27.26 2.55 -15.58
N GLU A 218 -26.92 1.46 -14.91
CA GLU A 218 -26.96 0.11 -15.48
C GLU A 218 -27.74 -0.87 -14.58
N GLU A 219 -28.20 -1.95 -15.18
CA GLU A 219 -28.63 -3.12 -14.42
C GLU A 219 -27.46 -3.71 -13.62
N LYS A 220 -27.75 -4.19 -12.41
CA LYS A 220 -26.76 -4.96 -11.65
C LYS A 220 -26.67 -6.38 -12.20
N ILE A 221 -25.48 -6.78 -12.63
CA ILE A 221 -25.20 -8.17 -13.01
C ILE A 221 -24.91 -9.00 -11.78
N ILE A 222 -25.45 -10.23 -11.76
CA ILE A 222 -25.24 -11.21 -10.71
C ILE A 222 -24.49 -12.40 -11.29
N GLY A 223 -23.36 -12.73 -10.68
CA GLY A 223 -22.48 -13.80 -11.13
C GLY A 223 -21.14 -13.76 -10.38
N MET A 224 -20.19 -14.56 -10.84
CA MET A 224 -18.80 -14.50 -10.40
C MET A 224 -18.13 -13.31 -11.08
N GLU A 225 -17.79 -12.27 -10.31
CA GLU A 225 -17.02 -11.13 -10.80
C GLU A 225 -15.58 -11.57 -11.10
N PHE A 226 -15.07 -11.19 -12.26
CA PHE A 226 -13.72 -11.54 -12.69
C PHE A 226 -12.96 -10.35 -13.25
N VAL A 227 -11.63 -10.44 -13.17
CA VAL A 227 -10.68 -9.54 -13.83
C VAL A 227 -9.72 -10.37 -14.67
N ALA A 228 -9.57 -10.00 -15.94
CA ALA A 228 -8.65 -10.63 -16.89
C ALA A 228 -7.66 -9.59 -17.43
N THR A 229 -6.37 -9.82 -17.21
CA THR A 229 -5.30 -9.04 -17.85
C THR A 229 -4.84 -9.75 -19.10
N LEU A 230 -4.72 -9.02 -20.20
CA LEU A 230 -4.23 -9.56 -21.45
C LEU A 230 -2.93 -8.87 -21.82
N ILE A 231 -1.95 -9.65 -22.26
CA ILE A 231 -0.69 -9.16 -22.80
C ILE A 231 -0.52 -9.66 -24.23
N GLN A 232 0.06 -8.84 -25.08
CA GLN A 232 0.33 -9.23 -26.46
C GLN A 232 1.60 -10.08 -26.54
N LYS A 233 1.58 -11.15 -27.33
CA LYS A 233 2.72 -12.02 -27.64
C LYS A 233 3.57 -11.43 -28.77
N ASN A 234 4.77 -11.98 -28.96
CA ASN A 234 5.68 -11.58 -30.05
C ASN A 234 5.05 -11.77 -31.45
N ASP A 235 4.14 -12.74 -31.62
CA ASP A 235 3.40 -12.98 -32.86
C ASP A 235 2.15 -12.08 -33.01
N LEU A 236 2.02 -11.08 -32.13
CA LEU A 236 0.90 -10.15 -32.02
C LEU A 236 -0.44 -10.77 -31.58
N SER A 237 -0.47 -12.07 -31.27
CA SER A 237 -1.64 -12.70 -30.65
C SER A 237 -1.79 -12.28 -29.18
N TRP A 238 -2.99 -12.40 -28.63
CA TRP A 238 -3.27 -12.07 -27.24
C TRP A 238 -3.10 -13.30 -26.33
N ALA A 239 -2.41 -13.11 -25.21
CA ALA A 239 -2.38 -14.04 -24.09
C ALA A 239 -3.26 -13.47 -22.98
N VAL A 240 -4.25 -14.24 -22.54
CA VAL A 240 -4.96 -13.93 -21.29
C VAL A 240 -4.16 -14.53 -20.15
N LEU A 241 -3.76 -13.70 -19.19
CA LEU A 241 -3.13 -14.17 -17.96
C LEU A 241 -4.19 -14.88 -17.07
N PRO A 242 -3.77 -15.77 -16.14
CA PRO A 242 -4.69 -16.47 -15.24
C PRO A 242 -5.75 -15.55 -14.64
N ILE A 243 -7.03 -15.82 -14.92
CA ILE A 243 -8.14 -14.95 -14.54
C ILE A 243 -8.26 -14.87 -13.02
N THR A 244 -8.53 -13.69 -12.48
CA THR A 244 -8.80 -13.50 -11.05
C THR A 244 -10.31 -13.43 -10.80
N GLU A 245 -10.81 -14.23 -9.86
CA GLU A 245 -12.14 -14.07 -9.27
C GLU A 245 -12.11 -13.03 -8.14
N ILE A 246 -13.08 -12.13 -8.14
CA ILE A 246 -13.28 -11.13 -7.09
C ILE A 246 -14.42 -11.58 -6.19
N VAL A 247 -14.13 -11.73 -4.89
CA VAL A 247 -15.14 -11.93 -3.86
C VAL A 247 -15.16 -10.69 -2.97
N PRO A 248 -16.15 -9.80 -3.14
CA PRO A 248 -16.30 -8.62 -2.30
C PRO A 248 -16.40 -8.97 -0.81
N GLU A 249 -16.04 -8.02 0.04
CA GLU A 249 -16.16 -8.15 1.49
C GLU A 249 -17.62 -8.41 1.91
N GLU A 250 -17.82 -9.26 2.92
CA GLU A 250 -19.15 -9.62 3.40
C GLU A 250 -19.93 -8.35 3.82
N GLY A 251 -21.22 -8.29 3.45
CA GLY A 251 -22.07 -7.13 3.71
C GLY A 251 -21.94 -6.00 2.68
N THR A 252 -20.91 -6.00 1.83
CA THR A 252 -20.79 -5.03 0.72
C THR A 252 -21.66 -5.44 -0.48
N ARG A 253 -21.87 -4.52 -1.43
CA ARG A 253 -22.76 -4.74 -2.59
C ARG A 253 -22.02 -4.84 -3.92
N PHE A 254 -20.77 -4.37 -3.97
CA PHE A 254 -19.89 -4.35 -5.14
C PHE A 254 -18.43 -4.19 -4.69
N PHE A 255 -17.49 -4.41 -5.60
CA PHE A 255 -16.07 -4.19 -5.38
C PHE A 255 -15.69 -2.70 -5.51
N ASP A 256 -15.65 -2.02 -4.37
CA ASP A 256 -15.40 -0.57 -4.27
C ASP A 256 -13.90 -0.18 -4.21
N TYR A 257 -13.63 1.12 -4.10
CA TYR A 257 -12.28 1.67 -4.05
C TYR A 257 -11.50 1.21 -2.79
N GLU A 258 -12.14 1.20 -1.62
CA GLU A 258 -11.47 0.79 -0.38
C GLU A 258 -11.09 -0.68 -0.45
N GLN A 259 -11.97 -1.54 -0.97
CA GLN A 259 -11.70 -2.96 -1.15
C GLN A 259 -10.59 -3.24 -2.18
N LYS A 260 -10.38 -2.35 -3.15
CA LYS A 260 -9.31 -2.46 -4.16
C LYS A 260 -7.92 -2.23 -3.57
N TYR A 261 -7.80 -1.23 -2.68
CA TYR A 261 -6.51 -0.66 -2.27
C TYR A 261 -6.17 -0.84 -0.78
N MET A 262 -7.13 -1.11 0.10
CA MET A 262 -6.84 -1.43 1.49
C MET A 262 -6.44 -2.91 1.64
N PRO A 263 -5.37 -3.23 2.40
CA PRO A 263 -5.00 -4.61 2.69
C PRO A 263 -6.14 -5.40 3.35
N GLY A 264 -6.30 -6.66 2.97
CA GLY A 264 -7.17 -7.60 3.70
C GLY A 264 -8.69 -7.48 3.48
N ARG A 265 -9.21 -6.58 2.62
CA ARG A 265 -10.67 -6.37 2.46
C ARG A 265 -11.39 -7.36 1.52
N ALA A 266 -11.26 -7.23 0.20
CA ALA A 266 -11.81 -8.23 -0.74
C ALA A 266 -10.87 -9.43 -0.93
N LYS A 267 -11.40 -10.62 -1.21
CA LYS A 267 -10.59 -11.77 -1.64
C LYS A 267 -10.36 -11.72 -3.14
N LYS A 268 -9.12 -11.88 -3.57
CA LYS A 268 -8.70 -11.90 -4.99
C LYS A 268 -8.14 -13.29 -5.30
N ILE A 269 -8.97 -14.17 -5.84
CA ILE A 269 -8.62 -15.58 -6.01
C ILE A 269 -8.13 -15.81 -7.44
N THR A 270 -6.86 -16.17 -7.58
CA THR A 270 -6.24 -16.42 -8.90
C THR A 270 -5.55 -17.79 -8.87
N PRO A 271 -5.84 -18.71 -9.82
CA PRO A 271 -6.86 -18.60 -10.87
C PRO A 271 -8.29 -18.61 -10.28
N ALA A 272 -9.24 -18.07 -11.04
CA ALA A 272 -10.66 -18.10 -10.69
C ALA A 272 -11.16 -19.55 -10.52
N ARG A 273 -12.06 -19.78 -9.57
CA ARG A 273 -12.49 -21.13 -9.17
C ARG A 273 -13.55 -21.77 -10.10
N CYS A 274 -13.87 -21.12 -11.22
CA CYS A 274 -14.81 -21.64 -12.20
C CYS A 274 -14.22 -22.81 -13.02
N SER A 275 -15.04 -23.46 -13.85
CA SER A 275 -14.59 -24.61 -14.64
C SER A 275 -13.61 -24.20 -15.75
N GLU A 276 -12.80 -25.14 -16.26
CA GLU A 276 -11.93 -24.87 -17.41
C GLU A 276 -12.71 -24.38 -18.63
N ALA A 277 -13.91 -24.93 -18.87
CA ALA A 277 -14.80 -24.49 -19.94
C ALA A 277 -15.25 -23.03 -19.75
N ASP A 278 -15.54 -22.61 -18.52
CA ASP A 278 -15.88 -21.22 -18.23
C ASP A 278 -14.67 -20.29 -18.43
N LEU A 279 -13.48 -20.71 -18.01
CA LEU A 279 -12.24 -19.97 -18.24
C LEU A 279 -11.98 -19.77 -19.75
N GLU A 280 -12.23 -20.79 -20.58
CA GLU A 280 -12.12 -20.68 -22.04
C GLU A 280 -13.11 -19.66 -22.61
N ILE A 281 -14.37 -19.67 -22.15
CA ILE A 281 -15.39 -18.71 -22.60
C ILE A 281 -15.02 -17.28 -22.16
N ILE A 282 -14.54 -17.10 -20.93
CA ILE A 282 -14.05 -15.80 -20.45
C ILE A 282 -12.86 -15.33 -21.30
N ASN A 283 -11.88 -16.20 -21.53
CA ASN A 283 -10.70 -15.89 -22.34
C ASN A 283 -11.07 -15.43 -23.75
N ALA A 284 -12.00 -16.14 -24.40
CA ALA A 284 -12.46 -15.81 -25.75
C ALA A 284 -13.15 -14.43 -25.78
N ASN A 285 -14.05 -14.16 -24.84
CA ASN A 285 -14.76 -12.88 -24.76
C ASN A 285 -13.81 -11.70 -24.43
N CYS A 286 -12.87 -11.88 -23.51
CA CYS A 286 -11.91 -10.84 -23.15
C CYS A 286 -10.93 -10.54 -24.30
N SER A 287 -10.52 -11.58 -25.03
CA SER A 287 -9.67 -11.42 -26.22
C SER A 287 -10.40 -10.69 -27.34
N LEU A 288 -11.68 -11.04 -27.57
CA LEU A 288 -12.52 -10.36 -28.56
C LEU A 288 -12.77 -8.90 -28.17
N ALA A 289 -13.03 -8.62 -26.90
CA ALA A 289 -13.22 -7.26 -26.41
C ALA A 289 -11.97 -6.40 -26.60
N THR A 290 -10.80 -6.94 -26.24
CA THR A 290 -9.51 -6.26 -26.40
C THR A 290 -9.24 -5.93 -27.88
N GLN A 291 -9.53 -6.86 -28.79
CA GLN A 291 -9.40 -6.62 -30.23
C GLN A 291 -10.43 -5.63 -30.76
N ALA A 292 -11.68 -5.73 -30.34
CA ALA A 292 -12.77 -4.85 -30.78
C ALA A 292 -12.52 -3.38 -30.41
N LEU A 293 -11.89 -3.14 -29.25
CA LEU A 293 -11.51 -1.80 -28.82
C LEU A 293 -10.16 -1.33 -29.41
N ASN A 294 -9.49 -2.15 -30.22
CA ASN A 294 -8.17 -1.83 -30.79
C ASN A 294 -7.13 -1.45 -29.71
N PHE A 295 -7.15 -2.17 -28.59
CA PHE A 295 -6.08 -2.07 -27.60
C PHE A 295 -4.77 -2.63 -28.15
N SER A 296 -3.65 -2.25 -27.53
CA SER A 296 -2.34 -2.80 -27.88
C SER A 296 -1.45 -3.04 -26.68
N THR A 297 -0.62 -4.08 -26.79
CA THR A 297 0.43 -4.47 -25.83
C THR A 297 -0.10 -5.03 -24.51
N ILE A 298 -1.03 -4.33 -23.86
CA ILE A 298 -1.68 -4.75 -22.62
C ILE A 298 -3.12 -4.23 -22.56
N SER A 299 -3.99 -4.95 -21.85
CA SER A 299 -5.33 -4.48 -21.46
C SER A 299 -5.79 -5.15 -20.18
N ARG A 300 -6.79 -4.54 -19.52
CA ARG A 300 -7.57 -5.17 -18.46
C ARG A 300 -9.03 -5.21 -18.84
N VAL A 301 -9.69 -6.35 -18.62
CA VAL A 301 -11.11 -6.55 -18.87
C VAL A 301 -11.76 -7.04 -17.57
N ASP A 302 -12.79 -6.32 -17.13
CA ASP A 302 -13.57 -6.66 -15.95
C ASP A 302 -14.96 -7.13 -16.38
N GLY A 303 -15.48 -8.18 -15.73
CA GLY A 303 -16.76 -8.76 -16.13
C GLY A 303 -17.37 -9.68 -15.08
N PHE A 304 -18.50 -10.26 -15.45
CA PHE A 304 -19.19 -11.29 -14.67
C PHE A 304 -19.40 -12.55 -15.51
N LEU A 305 -19.22 -13.71 -14.88
CA LEU A 305 -19.74 -14.99 -15.35
C LEU A 305 -21.07 -15.27 -14.64
N THR A 306 -22.17 -15.27 -15.38
CA THR A 306 -23.51 -15.52 -14.81
C THR A 306 -23.72 -17.01 -14.53
N ALA A 307 -24.75 -17.33 -13.72
CA ALA A 307 -25.13 -18.73 -13.44
C ALA A 307 -25.55 -19.52 -14.68
N GLN A 308 -25.89 -18.83 -15.78
CA GLN A 308 -26.23 -19.42 -17.08
C GLN A 308 -24.99 -19.66 -17.97
N GLY A 309 -23.78 -19.38 -17.47
CA GLY A 309 -22.53 -19.50 -18.23
C GLY A 309 -22.30 -18.36 -19.22
N GLU A 310 -22.95 -17.21 -19.02
CA GLU A 310 -22.79 -16.05 -19.91
C GLU A 310 -21.73 -15.10 -19.36
N VAL A 311 -20.84 -14.63 -20.23
CA VAL A 311 -19.84 -13.61 -19.89
C VAL A 311 -20.39 -12.24 -20.24
N VAL A 312 -20.44 -11.35 -19.24
CA VAL A 312 -20.91 -9.97 -19.38
C VAL A 312 -19.77 -9.01 -19.02
N ILE A 313 -19.30 -8.22 -19.99
CA ILE A 313 -18.20 -7.26 -19.79
C ILE A 313 -18.76 -5.94 -19.25
N ILE A 314 -18.18 -5.44 -18.16
CA ILE A 314 -18.67 -4.25 -17.45
C ILE A 314 -17.75 -3.04 -17.57
N ASP A 315 -16.46 -3.27 -17.74
CA ASP A 315 -15.44 -2.24 -17.83
C ASP A 315 -14.20 -2.80 -18.54
N THR A 316 -13.47 -1.93 -19.23
CA THR A 316 -12.21 -2.25 -19.90
C THR A 316 -11.24 -1.12 -19.73
N GLN A 317 -9.97 -1.42 -19.53
CA GLN A 317 -8.92 -0.43 -19.32
C GLN A 317 -7.75 -0.68 -20.28
N PRO A 318 -7.28 0.36 -20.99
CA PRO A 318 -6.12 0.24 -21.87
C PRO A 318 -4.83 0.00 -21.10
N PHE A 319 -4.81 0.31 -19.79
CA PHE A 319 -3.68 0.08 -18.89
C PHE A 319 -4.18 -0.44 -17.54
N PRO A 320 -3.62 -1.54 -17.01
CA PRO A 320 -3.90 -1.94 -15.65
C PRO A 320 -3.09 -1.08 -14.66
N ASN A 321 -3.64 -0.88 -13.46
CA ASN A 321 -2.90 -0.45 -12.29
C ASN A 321 -1.65 -1.34 -12.08
N MET A 322 -0.51 -0.75 -11.75
CA MET A 322 0.76 -1.43 -11.52
C MET A 322 1.31 -1.20 -10.11
N ALA A 323 0.44 -1.01 -9.12
CA ALA A 323 0.83 -1.17 -7.72
C ALA A 323 1.33 -2.62 -7.44
N PRO A 324 2.16 -2.86 -6.40
CA PRO A 324 2.83 -4.16 -6.21
C PRO A 324 1.90 -5.37 -6.11
N THR A 325 0.69 -5.19 -5.57
CA THR A 325 -0.35 -6.22 -5.37
C THR A 325 -1.52 -6.09 -6.35
N SER A 326 -1.30 -5.40 -7.47
CA SER A 326 -2.28 -5.27 -8.55
C SER A 326 -2.54 -6.60 -9.26
N PHE A 327 -3.70 -6.71 -9.91
CA PHE A 327 -4.09 -7.89 -10.66
C PHE A 327 -3.05 -8.30 -11.71
N VAL A 328 -2.48 -7.34 -12.44
CA VAL A 328 -1.51 -7.63 -13.50
C VAL A 328 -0.30 -8.40 -12.98
N PHE A 329 0.26 -8.03 -11.82
CA PHE A 329 1.38 -8.77 -11.25
C PHE A 329 0.95 -10.09 -10.60
N GLN A 330 -0.22 -10.13 -9.95
CA GLN A 330 -0.79 -11.37 -9.41
C GLN A 330 -0.95 -12.44 -10.50
N GLN A 331 -1.53 -12.06 -11.63
CA GLN A 331 -1.80 -12.96 -12.75
C GLN A 331 -0.51 -13.31 -13.50
N ALA A 332 0.42 -12.36 -13.68
CA ALA A 332 1.70 -12.61 -14.33
C ALA A 332 2.59 -13.57 -13.52
N ALA A 333 2.58 -13.49 -12.19
CA ALA A 333 3.34 -14.40 -11.34
C ALA A 333 2.93 -15.86 -11.53
N LEU A 334 1.63 -16.14 -11.65
CA LEU A 334 1.12 -17.48 -11.97
C LEU A 334 1.48 -17.95 -13.39
N SER A 335 1.86 -17.02 -14.26
CA SER A 335 2.42 -17.32 -15.58
C SER A 335 3.95 -17.42 -15.57
N GLY A 336 4.58 -17.44 -14.38
CA GLY A 336 6.02 -17.55 -14.20
C GLY A 336 6.80 -16.25 -14.45
N MET A 337 6.12 -15.09 -14.48
CA MET A 337 6.76 -13.78 -14.69
C MET A 337 6.87 -13.00 -13.37
N THR A 338 8.08 -12.56 -13.03
CA THR A 338 8.30 -11.56 -11.98
C THR A 338 7.84 -10.16 -12.43
N HIS A 339 7.69 -9.22 -11.50
CA HIS A 339 7.42 -7.81 -11.81
C HIS A 339 8.41 -7.25 -12.84
N THR A 340 9.71 -7.46 -12.60
CA THR A 340 10.78 -7.07 -13.51
C THR A 340 10.59 -7.70 -14.88
N GLN A 341 10.39 -9.02 -14.98
CA GLN A 341 10.22 -9.67 -16.28
C GLN A 341 9.03 -9.12 -17.06
N LEU A 342 7.89 -8.92 -16.40
CA LEU A 342 6.69 -8.38 -17.05
C LEU A 342 6.89 -6.95 -17.55
N ILE A 343 7.41 -6.05 -16.70
CA ILE A 343 7.63 -4.64 -17.06
C ILE A 343 8.56 -4.53 -18.27
N ASN A 344 9.68 -5.27 -18.26
CA ASN A 344 10.64 -5.25 -19.36
C ASN A 344 10.05 -5.88 -20.63
N TYR A 345 9.31 -6.99 -20.50
CA TYR A 345 8.61 -7.63 -21.61
C TYR A 345 7.67 -6.66 -22.35
N LEU A 346 6.93 -5.83 -21.61
CA LEU A 346 6.00 -4.85 -22.19
C LEU A 346 6.72 -3.75 -22.97
N ILE A 347 7.88 -3.29 -22.48
CA ILE A 347 8.72 -2.30 -23.17
C ILE A 347 9.28 -2.89 -24.45
N ASP A 348 9.87 -4.09 -24.36
CA ASP A 348 10.50 -4.76 -25.50
C ASP A 348 9.49 -4.97 -26.64
N HIS A 349 8.27 -5.36 -26.28
CA HIS A 349 7.19 -5.55 -27.24
C HIS A 349 6.83 -4.24 -27.96
N GLU A 350 6.63 -3.15 -27.21
CA GLU A 350 6.26 -1.86 -27.77
C GLU A 350 7.37 -1.25 -28.64
N LEU A 351 8.63 -1.39 -28.21
CA LEU A 351 9.79 -0.94 -28.96
C LEU A 351 9.95 -1.70 -30.28
N LYS A 352 9.84 -3.03 -30.27
CA LYS A 352 9.84 -3.85 -31.49
C LYS A 352 8.72 -3.43 -32.45
N ARG A 353 7.51 -3.20 -31.92
CA ARG A 353 6.35 -2.74 -32.71
C ARG A 353 6.56 -1.37 -33.32
N SER A 354 7.28 -0.49 -32.63
CA SER A 354 7.63 0.85 -33.10
C SER A 354 8.80 0.87 -34.09
N GLY A 355 9.33 -0.31 -34.47
CA GLY A 355 10.46 -0.45 -35.39
C GLY A 355 11.82 -0.16 -34.74
N TYR A 356 11.90 -0.15 -33.40
CA TYR A 356 13.14 0.03 -32.66
C TYR A 356 13.89 -1.31 -32.56
N ASP A 357 15.12 -1.35 -33.07
CA ASP A 357 15.93 -2.58 -33.07
C ASP A 357 16.72 -2.75 -31.77
N LEU A 358 16.16 -3.56 -30.88
CA LEU A 358 16.75 -3.92 -29.60
C LEU A 358 18.00 -4.80 -29.74
N THR A 359 18.22 -5.51 -30.87
CA THR A 359 19.37 -6.44 -31.01
C THR A 359 20.73 -5.75 -30.89
N THR A 360 20.76 -4.42 -31.01
CA THR A 360 21.96 -3.61 -30.81
C THR A 360 22.29 -3.31 -29.34
N HIS A 361 21.39 -3.64 -28.38
CA HIS A 361 21.47 -3.21 -26.96
C HIS A 361 21.30 -4.34 -25.94
N PHE A 362 20.85 -5.54 -26.34
CA PHE A 362 20.66 -6.68 -25.44
C PHE A 362 21.62 -7.80 -25.77
N ASP A 363 22.48 -8.13 -24.81
CA ASP A 363 23.25 -9.38 -24.81
C ASP A 363 22.47 -10.37 -23.93
N GLU A 364 21.85 -11.39 -24.54
CA GLU A 364 21.00 -12.39 -23.86
C GLU A 364 21.73 -13.13 -22.72
N GLY A 365 23.06 -13.02 -22.64
CA GLY A 365 23.89 -13.63 -21.60
C GLY A 365 23.83 -13.01 -20.20
N LEU A 366 23.11 -11.90 -20.00
CA LEU A 366 23.09 -11.13 -18.73
C LEU A 366 21.97 -11.51 -17.74
N LEU A 367 20.99 -12.32 -18.15
CA LEU A 367 19.87 -12.73 -17.26
C LEU A 367 20.23 -13.89 -16.31
N MET A 368 21.39 -14.52 -16.50
CA MET A 368 21.93 -15.44 -15.51
C MET A 368 22.96 -14.68 -14.69
N ASP A 369 22.63 -14.45 -13.41
CA ASP A 369 23.62 -14.09 -12.40
C ASP A 369 24.68 -15.20 -12.36
N LYS A 370 25.74 -15.04 -13.15
CA LYS A 370 26.93 -15.91 -13.17
C LYS A 370 27.84 -15.65 -11.97
N SER A 371 27.33 -14.98 -10.94
CA SER A 371 27.98 -14.90 -9.64
C SER A 371 28.20 -16.31 -9.09
N THR A 372 29.46 -16.70 -8.96
CA THR A 372 29.88 -17.91 -8.25
C THR A 372 29.98 -17.66 -6.74
N GLU A 373 29.60 -16.48 -6.25
CA GLU A 373 29.61 -16.17 -4.83
C GLU A 373 28.43 -16.83 -4.12
N LYS A 374 28.72 -17.46 -2.98
CA LYS A 374 27.71 -18.10 -2.15
C LYS A 374 26.77 -17.03 -1.59
N LYS A 375 25.50 -17.07 -1.99
CA LYS A 375 24.44 -16.20 -1.43
C LYS A 375 24.14 -16.59 0.01
N MET A 376 23.81 -15.61 0.83
CA MET A 376 23.35 -15.83 2.20
C MET A 376 21.91 -16.36 2.17
N ARG A 377 21.65 -17.47 2.86
CA ARG A 377 20.30 -18.05 2.94
C ARG A 377 19.50 -17.29 3.98
N LEU A 378 18.53 -16.50 3.55
CA LEU A 378 17.79 -15.60 4.41
C LEU A 378 16.31 -15.98 4.36
N ALA A 379 15.71 -16.26 5.52
CA ALA A 379 14.27 -16.46 5.60
C ALA A 379 13.56 -15.19 6.09
N VAL A 380 12.41 -14.87 5.52
CA VAL A 380 11.54 -13.77 5.97
C VAL A 380 10.30 -14.36 6.62
N ILE A 381 10.09 -14.13 7.91
CA ILE A 381 8.89 -14.57 8.61
C ILE A 381 7.79 -13.51 8.45
N LEU A 382 6.61 -13.93 8.01
CA LEU A 382 5.48 -13.05 7.70
C LEU A 382 4.13 -13.68 8.08
N GLY A 383 3.05 -12.88 8.12
CA GLY A 383 1.73 -13.31 8.57
C GLY A 383 1.56 -13.22 10.09
N GLY A 384 1.39 -14.35 10.78
CA GLY A 384 1.22 -14.42 12.22
C GLY A 384 -0.23 -14.45 12.70
N THR A 385 -0.41 -14.45 14.01
CA THR A 385 -1.72 -14.68 14.66
C THR A 385 -2.35 -13.41 15.25
N SER A 386 -1.72 -12.25 15.07
CA SER A 386 -2.22 -10.97 15.59
C SER A 386 -3.37 -10.43 14.72
N ASN A 387 -4.01 -9.35 15.18
CA ASN A 387 -4.94 -8.58 14.36
C ASN A 387 -4.23 -7.77 13.25
N GLU A 388 -2.89 -7.73 13.28
CA GLU A 388 -2.03 -7.03 12.31
C GLU A 388 -1.39 -8.00 11.30
N ARG A 389 -1.92 -9.22 11.20
CA ARG A 389 -1.41 -10.28 10.32
C ARG A 389 -1.36 -9.87 8.84
N GLU A 390 -2.32 -9.07 8.38
CA GLU A 390 -2.35 -8.59 7.00
C GLU A 390 -1.25 -7.56 6.73
N ILE A 391 -0.98 -6.69 7.72
CA ILE A 391 0.15 -5.74 7.65
C ILE A 391 1.46 -6.53 7.67
N SER A 392 1.56 -7.58 8.48
CA SER A 392 2.73 -8.46 8.54
C SER A 392 2.98 -9.21 7.22
N LEU A 393 1.92 -9.68 6.57
CA LEU A 393 1.99 -10.28 5.23
C LEU A 393 2.52 -9.27 4.20
N GLU A 394 1.97 -8.05 4.17
CA GLU A 394 2.42 -6.99 3.25
C GLU A 394 3.86 -6.53 3.51
N SER A 395 4.24 -6.33 4.78
CA SER A 395 5.61 -6.00 5.19
C SER A 395 6.59 -7.08 4.77
N GLY A 396 6.33 -8.34 5.14
CA GLY A 396 7.17 -9.48 4.81
C GLY A 396 7.32 -9.68 3.30
N ARG A 397 6.25 -9.53 2.53
CA ARG A 397 6.29 -9.57 1.07
C ARG A 397 7.15 -8.45 0.49
N ASN A 398 6.97 -7.21 0.96
CA ASN A 398 7.77 -6.07 0.50
C ASN A 398 9.27 -6.28 0.81
N ILE A 399 9.60 -6.86 1.97
CA ILE A 399 10.97 -7.26 2.31
C ILE A 399 11.50 -8.31 1.32
N CYS A 400 10.72 -9.37 1.04
CA CYS A 400 11.11 -10.40 0.07
C CYS A 400 11.43 -9.81 -1.31
N TYR A 401 10.64 -8.83 -1.77
CA TYR A 401 10.85 -8.19 -3.08
C TYR A 401 12.00 -7.18 -3.10
N LYS A 402 12.36 -6.58 -1.96
CA LYS A 402 13.39 -5.53 -1.89
C LYS A 402 14.76 -6.02 -1.43
N LEU A 403 14.88 -7.24 -0.91
CA LEU A 403 16.17 -7.85 -0.61
C LEU A 403 16.98 -8.07 -1.90
N SER A 404 18.29 -7.78 -1.85
CA SER A 404 19.14 -7.89 -3.04
C SER A 404 19.24 -9.35 -3.54
N PRO A 405 18.79 -9.65 -4.78
CA PRO A 405 18.89 -11.01 -5.32
C PRO A 405 20.34 -11.43 -5.61
N ARG A 406 21.29 -10.49 -5.59
CA ARG A 406 22.73 -10.77 -5.74
C ARG A 406 23.36 -11.26 -4.44
N LYS A 407 22.84 -10.84 -3.28
CA LYS A 407 23.40 -11.17 -1.96
C LYS A 407 22.66 -12.29 -1.25
N TYR A 408 21.34 -12.39 -1.44
CA TYR A 408 20.48 -13.26 -0.65
C TYR A 408 19.77 -14.30 -1.51
N GLU A 409 19.68 -15.51 -0.98
CA GLU A 409 18.69 -16.52 -1.36
C GLU A 409 17.54 -16.42 -0.36
N VAL A 410 16.40 -15.87 -0.80
CA VAL A 410 15.31 -15.47 0.09
C VAL A 410 14.21 -16.53 0.13
N THR A 411 13.83 -16.95 1.33
CA THR A 411 12.72 -17.90 1.56
C THR A 411 11.61 -17.29 2.42
N PRO A 412 10.40 -17.10 1.89
CA PRO A 412 9.26 -16.63 2.68
C PRO A 412 8.73 -17.74 3.61
N LEU A 413 8.69 -17.48 4.91
CA LEU A 413 8.14 -18.37 5.93
C LEU A 413 6.86 -17.77 6.52
N PHE A 414 5.73 -18.34 6.18
CA PHE A 414 4.43 -17.95 6.71
C PHE A 414 4.21 -18.54 8.11
N LEU A 415 4.08 -17.67 9.10
CA LEU A 415 3.71 -18.04 10.45
C LEU A 415 2.19 -18.11 10.55
N TRP A 416 1.64 -19.28 10.86
CA TRP A 416 0.20 -19.47 11.07
C TRP A 416 -0.08 -20.16 12.40
N GLU A 417 -1.36 -20.39 12.68
CA GLU A 417 -1.92 -21.07 13.87
C GLU A 417 -0.96 -22.04 14.58
N GLU A 418 -1.03 -22.04 15.91
CA GLU A 418 -0.14 -22.82 16.77
C GLU A 418 1.36 -22.48 16.58
N SER A 419 1.66 -21.33 15.98
CA SER A 419 3.03 -20.86 15.71
C SER A 419 3.81 -21.80 14.77
N LYS A 420 3.12 -22.44 13.82
CA LYS A 420 3.73 -23.27 12.77
C LYS A 420 4.26 -22.40 11.63
N LEU A 421 5.42 -22.76 11.08
CA LEU A 421 6.02 -22.10 9.92
C LEU A 421 5.76 -22.92 8.65
N TYR A 422 5.43 -22.23 7.56
CA TYR A 422 5.23 -22.82 6.24
C TYR A 422 6.07 -22.08 5.21
N GLU A 423 6.82 -22.81 4.40
CA GLU A 423 7.54 -22.24 3.26
C GLU A 423 6.58 -21.94 2.12
N LEU A 424 6.43 -20.67 1.78
CA LEU A 424 5.51 -20.25 0.71
C LEU A 424 6.15 -20.43 -0.66
N THR A 425 5.36 -20.91 -1.60
CA THR A 425 5.68 -20.82 -3.02
C THR A 425 5.41 -19.40 -3.53
N PRO A 426 5.96 -18.99 -4.69
CA PRO A 426 5.67 -17.68 -5.30
C PRO A 426 4.17 -17.42 -5.49
N GLU A 427 3.40 -18.47 -5.82
CA GLU A 427 1.96 -18.40 -6.05
C GLU A 427 1.17 -18.11 -4.76
N LEU A 428 1.65 -18.61 -3.62
CA LEU A 428 1.06 -18.32 -2.31
C LEU A 428 1.50 -16.95 -1.78
N LEU A 429 2.76 -16.56 -1.99
CA LEU A 429 3.30 -15.28 -1.50
C LEU A 429 2.51 -14.07 -2.04
N ILE A 430 2.01 -14.15 -3.28
CA ILE A 430 1.30 -13.05 -3.93
C ILE A 430 -0.17 -12.89 -3.50
N GLN A 431 -0.72 -13.85 -2.75
CA GLN A 431 -2.12 -13.80 -2.29
C GLN A 431 -2.33 -12.67 -1.28
N ASN A 432 -3.41 -11.90 -1.42
CA ASN A 432 -3.61 -10.66 -0.67
C ASN A 432 -4.27 -10.81 0.72
N LYS A 433 -4.49 -12.05 1.18
CA LYS A 433 -5.07 -12.37 2.49
C LYS A 433 -4.40 -13.56 3.14
N THR A 434 -4.20 -13.51 4.45
CA THR A 434 -3.63 -14.62 5.21
C THR A 434 -4.51 -15.87 5.21
N GLU A 435 -5.84 -15.74 5.24
CA GLU A 435 -6.75 -16.90 5.18
C GLU A 435 -6.67 -17.63 3.83
N THR A 436 -6.53 -16.90 2.72
CA THR A 436 -6.39 -17.50 1.38
C THR A 436 -5.07 -18.26 1.24
N ILE A 437 -4.00 -17.77 1.85
CA ILE A 437 -2.74 -18.52 1.94
C ILE A 437 -2.95 -19.79 2.75
N ALA A 438 -3.65 -19.69 3.90
CA ALA A 438 -3.92 -20.83 4.78
C ALA A 438 -4.68 -21.98 4.08
N GLU A 439 -5.64 -21.65 3.20
CA GLU A 439 -6.38 -22.62 2.38
C GLU A 439 -5.47 -23.42 1.43
N GLY A 440 -4.33 -22.85 1.01
CA GLY A 440 -3.36 -23.50 0.11
C GLY A 440 -2.21 -24.23 0.81
N LEU A 441 -2.17 -24.23 2.15
CA LEU A 441 -1.07 -24.86 2.90
C LEU A 441 -1.16 -26.38 2.85
N THR A 442 0.00 -27.02 2.70
CA THR A 442 0.12 -28.49 2.68
C THR A 442 1.11 -28.96 3.75
N PRO A 443 1.00 -30.21 4.24
CA PRO A 443 1.95 -30.75 5.23
C PRO A 443 3.42 -30.74 4.77
N SER A 444 3.68 -30.81 3.46
CA SER A 444 5.04 -30.75 2.89
C SER A 444 5.68 -29.36 2.97
N MET A 445 4.89 -28.30 3.16
CA MET A 445 5.39 -26.93 3.30
C MET A 445 5.86 -26.63 4.74
N VAL A 446 5.55 -27.50 5.71
CA VAL A 446 5.85 -27.24 7.12
C VAL A 446 7.37 -27.19 7.34
N VAL A 447 7.82 -26.12 7.98
CA VAL A 447 9.20 -25.94 8.44
C VAL A 447 9.21 -26.00 9.96
N LEU A 448 10.00 -26.92 10.52
CA LEU A 448 10.19 -27.00 11.96
C LEU A 448 11.15 -25.91 12.41
N TRP A 449 10.84 -25.21 13.50
CA TRP A 449 11.73 -24.22 14.09
C TRP A 449 13.14 -24.78 14.36
N SER A 450 13.23 -26.03 14.82
CA SER A 450 14.51 -26.70 15.11
C SER A 450 15.39 -26.94 13.88
N THR A 451 14.85 -26.88 12.66
CA THR A 451 15.64 -27.05 11.44
C THR A 451 16.14 -25.73 10.87
N LEU A 452 15.67 -24.58 11.36
CA LEU A 452 16.08 -23.26 10.86
C LEU A 452 17.61 -23.06 10.81
N PRO A 453 18.41 -23.42 11.85
CA PRO A 453 19.87 -23.25 11.80
C PRO A 453 20.58 -24.04 10.70
N SER A 454 20.01 -25.16 10.26
CA SER A 454 20.56 -25.94 9.15
C SER A 454 20.19 -25.36 7.78
N ARG A 455 19.08 -24.61 7.71
CA ARG A 455 18.48 -24.12 6.46
C ARG A 455 18.87 -22.68 6.14
N PHE A 456 18.99 -21.83 7.15
CA PHE A 456 19.16 -20.39 6.99
C PHE A 456 20.34 -19.88 7.79
N ASP A 457 20.91 -18.79 7.30
CA ASP A 457 21.99 -18.05 7.94
C ASP A 457 21.46 -16.82 8.69
N PHE A 458 20.26 -16.32 8.34
CA PHE A 458 19.60 -15.17 8.97
C PHE A 458 18.07 -15.27 8.88
N ILE A 459 17.37 -14.77 9.90
CA ILE A 459 15.91 -14.66 9.92
C ILE A 459 15.49 -13.20 9.98
N PHE A 460 14.77 -12.73 8.96
CA PHE A 460 14.12 -11.43 8.97
C PHE A 460 12.68 -11.57 9.52
N ILE A 461 12.41 -10.98 10.68
CA ILE A 461 11.10 -10.89 11.30
C ILE A 461 10.33 -9.73 10.67
N GLY A 462 9.37 -10.06 9.79
CA GLY A 462 8.38 -9.14 9.21
C GLY A 462 7.01 -9.28 9.87
N LEU A 463 6.99 -9.44 11.20
CA LEU A 463 5.78 -9.65 11.99
C LEU A 463 5.43 -8.39 12.80
N HIS A 464 4.15 -8.10 12.93
CA HIS A 464 3.62 -6.98 13.70
C HIS A 464 2.52 -7.45 14.67
N GLY A 465 2.46 -6.80 15.83
CA GLY A 465 1.53 -7.07 16.90
C GLY A 465 1.80 -8.37 17.66
N GLY A 466 1.41 -8.38 18.94
CA GLY A 466 1.40 -9.57 19.79
C GLY A 466 2.74 -10.33 19.79
N LYS A 467 2.71 -11.63 19.47
CA LYS A 467 3.89 -12.51 19.51
C LYS A 467 5.02 -12.13 18.55
N GLY A 468 4.73 -11.35 17.51
CA GLY A 468 5.73 -10.88 16.56
C GLY A 468 6.67 -9.84 17.17
N GLU A 469 6.15 -8.98 18.04
CA GLU A 469 6.86 -7.80 18.56
C GLU A 469 7.12 -7.85 20.07
N ASN A 470 6.47 -8.74 20.81
CA ASN A 470 6.60 -8.82 22.27
C ASN A 470 7.81 -9.62 22.78
N GLY A 471 8.71 -10.06 21.89
CA GLY A 471 9.88 -10.88 22.24
C GLY A 471 9.68 -12.39 22.09
N SER A 472 8.49 -12.89 21.76
CA SER A 472 8.24 -14.35 21.69
C SER A 472 9.02 -15.03 20.55
N VAL A 473 8.98 -14.47 19.34
CA VAL A 473 9.71 -15.01 18.18
C VAL A 473 11.22 -14.79 18.36
N GLN A 474 11.61 -13.63 18.87
CA GLN A 474 12.98 -13.27 19.21
C GLN A 474 13.59 -14.31 20.15
N GLY A 475 12.89 -14.66 21.24
CA GLY A 475 13.35 -15.66 22.20
C GLY A 475 13.51 -17.05 21.60
N MET A 476 12.61 -17.45 20.69
CA MET A 476 12.76 -18.72 19.97
C MET A 476 14.01 -18.72 19.08
N LEU A 477 14.29 -17.62 18.39
CA LEU A 477 15.47 -17.49 17.53
C LEU A 477 16.76 -17.43 18.35
N GLU A 478 16.76 -16.75 19.50
CA GLU A 478 17.90 -16.73 20.44
C GLU A 478 18.21 -18.14 20.98
N MET A 479 17.19 -18.93 21.35
CA MET A 479 17.37 -20.32 21.77
C MET A 479 17.98 -21.20 20.67
N LEU A 480 17.73 -20.88 19.41
CA LEU A 480 18.28 -21.57 18.24
C LEU A 480 19.64 -21.02 17.79
N ASN A 481 20.18 -19.99 18.46
CA ASN A 481 21.36 -19.23 18.05
C ASN A 481 21.25 -18.69 16.61
N MET A 482 20.05 -18.26 16.22
CA MET A 482 19.80 -17.66 14.91
C MET A 482 19.92 -16.15 14.97
N PRO A 483 20.70 -15.51 14.08
CA PRO A 483 20.72 -14.06 13.97
C PRO A 483 19.42 -13.56 13.30
N TYR A 484 18.91 -12.44 13.80
CA TYR A 484 17.69 -11.80 13.30
C TYR A 484 17.76 -10.27 13.36
N ASN A 485 16.79 -9.59 12.75
CA ASN A 485 16.70 -8.13 12.75
C ASN A 485 15.99 -7.56 13.98
N GLY A 486 16.40 -6.36 14.40
CA GLY A 486 15.70 -5.61 15.43
C GLY A 486 16.20 -5.95 16.85
N SER A 487 15.34 -5.70 17.83
CA SER A 487 15.72 -5.71 19.25
C SER A 487 15.48 -7.07 19.92
N GLY A 488 16.27 -7.34 20.97
CA GLY A 488 16.17 -8.55 21.79
C GLY A 488 14.86 -8.70 22.59
N VAL A 489 14.71 -9.83 23.28
CA VAL A 489 13.49 -10.16 24.06
C VAL A 489 13.15 -9.07 25.09
N LEU A 490 14.14 -8.61 25.87
CA LEU A 490 13.92 -7.62 26.93
C LEU A 490 13.35 -6.31 26.36
N SER A 491 14.05 -5.71 25.40
CA SER A 491 13.66 -4.44 24.79
C SER A 491 12.33 -4.55 24.05
N SER A 492 12.12 -5.63 23.30
CA SER A 492 10.86 -5.88 22.58
C SER A 492 9.67 -6.02 23.54
N SER A 493 9.81 -6.81 24.61
CA SER A 493 8.74 -6.97 25.61
C SER A 493 8.45 -5.69 26.42
N LEU A 494 9.48 -4.89 26.72
CA LEU A 494 9.33 -3.60 27.39
C LEU A 494 8.57 -2.63 26.50
N CYS A 495 9.04 -2.43 25.26
CA CYS A 495 8.47 -1.47 24.30
C CYS A 495 7.04 -1.81 23.89
N MET A 496 6.67 -3.09 23.84
CA MET A 496 5.28 -3.50 23.59
C MET A 496 4.33 -3.07 24.72
N ASN A 497 4.84 -2.91 25.95
CA ASN A 497 4.06 -2.42 27.08
C ASN A 497 4.26 -0.90 27.25
N LYS A 498 3.31 -0.12 26.72
CA LYS A 498 3.37 1.34 26.69
C LYS A 498 3.51 1.96 28.08
N PHE A 499 2.77 1.43 29.04
CA PHE A 499 2.81 1.92 30.42
C PHE A 499 4.19 1.71 31.07
N LYS A 500 4.74 0.49 30.98
CA LYS A 500 6.08 0.19 31.52
C LYS A 500 7.18 0.94 30.79
N THR A 501 7.04 1.14 29.49
CA THR A 501 7.97 1.97 28.70
C THR A 501 7.98 3.39 29.21
N ASN A 502 6.80 3.98 29.45
CA ASN A 502 6.69 5.33 30.03
C ASN A 502 7.33 5.40 31.42
N GLU A 503 7.03 4.46 32.33
CA GLU A 503 7.63 4.44 33.67
C GLU A 503 9.16 4.34 33.61
N PHE A 504 9.68 3.46 32.75
CA PHE A 504 11.12 3.28 32.57
C PHE A 504 11.80 4.54 32.02
N LEU A 505 11.25 5.13 30.95
CA LEU A 505 11.79 6.34 30.33
C LEU A 505 11.70 7.55 31.28
N ALA A 506 10.59 7.71 32.01
CA ALA A 506 10.44 8.75 33.02
C ALA A 506 11.52 8.64 34.11
N ALA A 507 11.80 7.41 34.58
CA ALA A 507 12.85 7.17 35.57
C ALA A 507 14.26 7.49 35.06
N GLN A 508 14.47 7.44 33.74
CA GLN A 508 15.71 7.85 33.07
C GLN A 508 15.75 9.36 32.72
N GLY A 509 14.70 10.11 33.06
CA GLY A 509 14.63 11.56 32.86
C GLY A 509 14.10 12.00 31.49
N PHE A 510 13.47 11.11 30.72
CA PHE A 510 12.75 11.49 29.50
C PHE A 510 11.36 12.03 29.84
N ASP A 511 10.89 13.02 29.07
CA ASP A 511 9.50 13.44 29.13
C ASP A 511 8.60 12.39 28.46
N VAL A 512 7.58 11.94 29.19
CA VAL A 512 6.53 11.01 28.71
C VAL A 512 5.16 11.48 29.22
N PRO A 513 4.04 11.06 28.61
CA PRO A 513 2.72 11.36 29.14
C PRO A 513 2.54 10.75 30.53
N ALA A 514 1.96 11.53 31.45
CA ALA A 514 1.46 10.95 32.69
C ALA A 514 0.37 9.93 32.36
N SER A 515 0.43 8.75 32.96
CA SER A 515 -0.46 7.65 32.61
C SER A 515 -0.97 6.87 33.82
N ALA A 516 -2.15 6.30 33.70
CA ALA A 516 -2.75 5.39 34.67
C ALA A 516 -3.33 4.15 33.97
N LEU A 517 -3.39 3.02 34.69
CA LEU A 517 -4.05 1.81 34.23
C LEU A 517 -5.39 1.62 34.96
N VAL A 518 -6.36 1.08 34.23
CA VAL A 518 -7.61 0.55 34.80
C VAL A 518 -7.77 -0.87 34.30
N SER A 519 -7.96 -1.82 35.22
CA SER A 519 -8.22 -3.22 34.86
C SER A 519 -9.71 -3.51 34.80
N ARG A 520 -10.12 -4.50 34.00
CA ARG A 520 -11.49 -5.00 33.97
C ARG A 520 -11.93 -5.49 35.35
N SER A 521 -11.05 -6.18 36.07
CA SER A 521 -11.34 -6.65 37.44
C SER A 521 -11.60 -5.51 38.41
N GLU A 522 -10.80 -4.43 38.35
CA GLU A 522 -11.05 -3.21 39.12
C GLU A 522 -12.39 -2.59 38.72
N TRP A 523 -12.63 -2.44 37.41
CA TRP A 523 -13.84 -1.80 36.90
C TRP A 523 -15.12 -2.56 37.25
N GLN A 524 -15.06 -3.89 37.26
CA GLN A 524 -16.16 -4.77 37.65
C GLN A 524 -16.36 -4.86 39.17
N SER A 525 -15.35 -4.51 39.96
CA SER A 525 -15.47 -4.47 41.44
C SER A 525 -16.37 -3.34 41.93
N TYR A 526 -16.57 -2.30 41.12
CA TYR A 526 -17.49 -1.20 41.39
C TYR A 526 -18.94 -1.60 41.06
N ASN A 527 -19.76 -1.75 42.09
CA ASN A 527 -21.14 -2.21 41.95
C ASN A 527 -22.10 -1.07 41.61
N LYS A 528 -21.72 0.16 41.92
CA LYS A 528 -22.54 1.36 41.76
C LYS A 528 -21.93 2.31 40.73
N LYS A 529 -22.78 2.99 39.97
CA LYS A 529 -22.35 3.98 38.98
C LYS A 529 -21.58 5.13 39.64
N GLU A 530 -21.95 5.48 40.87
CA GLU A 530 -21.29 6.52 41.67
C GLU A 530 -19.84 6.17 42.02
N GLU A 531 -19.54 4.89 42.30
CA GLU A 531 -18.18 4.41 42.59
C GLU A 531 -17.29 4.51 41.34
N LYS A 532 -17.82 4.10 40.18
CA LYS A 532 -17.14 4.25 38.89
C LYS A 532 -16.89 5.72 38.54
N LEU A 533 -17.89 6.58 38.73
CA LEU A 533 -17.76 8.03 38.53
C LEU A 533 -16.72 8.66 39.46
N LEU A 534 -16.66 8.22 40.72
CA LEU A 534 -15.66 8.67 41.66
C LEU A 534 -14.26 8.25 41.21
N ARG A 535 -14.08 7.02 40.72
CA ARG A 535 -12.83 6.56 40.13
C ARG A 535 -12.43 7.40 38.91
N CYS A 536 -13.36 7.66 37.99
CA CYS A 536 -13.13 8.56 36.85
C CYS A 536 -12.70 9.96 37.30
N SER A 537 -13.30 10.48 38.38
CA SER A 537 -12.98 11.80 38.92
C SER A 537 -11.59 11.83 39.59
N SER A 538 -11.18 10.74 40.26
CA SER A 538 -9.82 10.58 40.79
C SER A 538 -8.79 10.65 39.68
N ILE A 539 -9.00 9.86 38.61
CA ILE A 539 -8.11 9.83 37.45
C ILE A 539 -8.04 11.22 36.79
N SER A 540 -9.19 11.90 36.67
CA SER A 540 -9.23 13.28 36.17
C SER A 540 -8.41 14.26 37.02
N SER A 541 -8.30 14.03 38.32
CA SER A 541 -7.54 14.89 39.23
C SER A 541 -6.03 14.66 39.09
N GLU A 542 -5.64 13.44 38.70
CA GLU A 542 -4.26 13.03 38.46
C GLU A 542 -3.76 13.43 37.07
N LEU A 543 -4.55 13.18 36.01
CA LEU A 543 -4.13 13.35 34.61
C LEU A 543 -4.66 14.61 33.94
N GLY A 544 -5.72 15.22 34.47
CA GLY A 544 -6.45 16.31 33.81
C GLY A 544 -7.26 15.86 32.60
N PHE A 545 -8.09 16.78 32.09
CA PHE A 545 -8.78 16.63 30.80
C PHE A 545 -8.27 17.67 29.79
N PRO A 546 -8.30 17.35 28.48
CA PRO A 546 -8.67 16.06 27.90
C PRO A 546 -7.66 14.95 28.22
N LEU A 547 -8.07 13.69 28.11
CA LEU A 547 -7.19 12.52 28.27
C LEU A 547 -7.37 11.57 27.09
N ILE A 548 -6.40 10.68 26.88
CA ILE A 548 -6.43 9.65 25.85
C ILE A 548 -6.65 8.27 26.50
N LEU A 549 -7.68 7.55 26.04
CA LEU A 549 -7.93 6.16 26.38
C LEU A 549 -7.41 5.27 25.25
N LYS A 550 -6.59 4.27 25.58
CA LYS A 550 -6.03 3.31 24.61
C LYS A 550 -5.67 1.97 25.25
N PRO A 551 -5.49 0.88 24.46
CA PRO A 551 -4.88 -0.35 24.96
C PRO A 551 -3.41 -0.12 25.35
N HIS A 552 -2.94 -0.83 26.37
CA HIS A 552 -1.54 -0.73 26.82
C HIS A 552 -0.56 -1.59 26.01
N ASP A 553 -1.06 -2.56 25.22
CA ASP A 553 -0.30 -3.70 24.66
C ASP A 553 -0.56 -3.98 23.16
N ASP A 554 -1.15 -3.03 22.42
CA ASP A 554 -1.34 -3.14 20.96
C ASP A 554 -0.52 -2.09 20.22
N GLY A 555 0.02 -2.44 19.04
CA GLY A 555 0.78 -1.52 18.18
C GLY A 555 -0.06 -0.60 17.29
N CYS A 556 -1.39 -0.80 17.24
CA CYS A 556 -2.27 -0.06 16.34
C CYS A 556 -3.33 0.78 17.09
N SER A 557 -3.58 2.00 16.59
CA SER A 557 -4.46 3.00 17.22
C SER A 557 -5.98 2.72 17.12
N VAL A 558 -6.39 1.47 16.84
CA VAL A 558 -7.79 1.10 16.56
C VAL A 558 -8.75 1.44 17.72
N MET A 559 -8.26 1.46 18.96
CA MET A 559 -9.06 1.72 20.17
C MET A 559 -8.63 3.02 20.88
N VAL A 560 -8.08 4.01 20.17
CA VAL A 560 -7.68 5.29 20.77
C VAL A 560 -8.86 6.26 20.79
N LYS A 561 -9.17 6.81 21.96
CA LYS A 561 -10.27 7.78 22.17
C LYS A 561 -9.82 8.98 22.99
N LYS A 562 -10.15 10.19 22.53
CA LYS A 562 -9.93 11.43 23.28
C LYS A 562 -11.17 11.74 24.13
N ILE A 563 -10.99 11.75 25.44
CA ILE A 563 -12.03 11.91 26.44
C ILE A 563 -11.96 13.32 27.03
N LYS A 564 -13.09 14.00 27.15
CA LYS A 564 -13.15 15.42 27.56
C LYS A 564 -13.69 15.63 28.96
N ASN A 565 -14.37 14.64 29.55
CA ASN A 565 -14.99 14.76 30.87
C ASN A 565 -15.21 13.39 31.56
N PRO A 566 -15.49 13.35 32.88
CA PRO A 566 -15.65 12.10 33.62
C PRO A 566 -16.79 11.21 33.15
N THR A 567 -17.89 11.79 32.64
CA THR A 567 -19.06 11.04 32.17
C THR A 567 -18.72 10.28 30.90
N GLU A 568 -18.03 10.93 29.97
CA GLU A 568 -17.52 10.31 28.75
C GLU A 568 -16.50 9.21 29.08
N LEU A 569 -15.60 9.44 30.04
CA LEU A 569 -14.66 8.41 30.51
C LEU A 569 -15.38 7.14 30.99
N LEU A 570 -16.45 7.30 31.77
CA LEU A 570 -17.23 6.16 32.25
C LEU A 570 -17.82 5.35 31.08
N GLN A 571 -18.44 6.04 30.12
CA GLN A 571 -19.08 5.40 28.97
C GLN A 571 -18.05 4.65 28.12
N GLU A 572 -16.92 5.28 27.83
CA GLU A 572 -15.86 4.69 27.01
C GLU A 572 -15.15 3.53 27.71
N LEU A 573 -14.96 3.57 29.04
CA LEU A 573 -14.45 2.41 29.79
C LEU A 573 -15.44 1.24 29.79
N GLU A 574 -16.75 1.51 29.93
CA GLU A 574 -17.78 0.47 29.80
C GLU A 574 -17.79 -0.15 28.41
N HIS A 575 -17.65 0.67 27.36
CA HIS A 575 -17.54 0.19 25.99
C HIS A 575 -16.25 -0.63 25.79
N PHE A 576 -15.11 -0.10 26.22
CA PHE A 576 -13.79 -0.74 26.10
C PHE A 576 -13.77 -2.13 26.74
N PHE A 577 -14.26 -2.25 27.98
CA PHE A 577 -14.30 -3.53 28.69
C PHE A 577 -15.39 -4.50 28.22
N SER A 578 -16.31 -4.06 27.35
CA SER A 578 -17.20 -4.97 26.63
C SER A 578 -16.48 -5.68 25.46
N GLY A 579 -15.35 -5.13 25.00
CA GLY A 579 -14.46 -5.74 24.02
C GLY A 579 -13.55 -6.84 24.60
N PRO A 580 -12.53 -7.29 23.85
CA PRO A 580 -11.67 -8.40 24.24
C PRO A 580 -10.54 -8.03 25.23
N LYS A 581 -10.33 -6.74 25.52
CA LYS A 581 -9.20 -6.25 26.32
C LYS A 581 -9.52 -6.14 27.81
N ASP A 582 -8.56 -6.55 28.64
CA ASP A 582 -8.68 -6.55 30.10
C ASP A 582 -8.06 -5.33 30.79
N ILE A 583 -7.20 -4.57 30.10
CA ILE A 583 -6.49 -3.43 30.69
C ILE A 583 -6.60 -2.23 29.74
N SER A 584 -7.13 -1.13 30.25
CA SER A 584 -7.15 0.18 29.61
C SER A 584 -6.00 1.03 30.15
N MET A 585 -5.33 1.75 29.27
CA MET A 585 -4.37 2.80 29.61
C MET A 585 -5.02 4.16 29.37
N LEU A 586 -4.86 5.06 30.34
CA LEU A 586 -5.31 6.44 30.29
C LEU A 586 -4.08 7.34 30.34
N GLU A 587 -3.93 8.25 29.39
CA GLU A 587 -2.82 9.19 29.30
C GLU A 587 -3.31 10.63 29.34
N ALA A 588 -2.57 11.51 30.00
CA ALA A 588 -2.77 12.94 29.88
C ALA A 588 -2.61 13.36 28.41
N PHE A 589 -3.51 14.23 27.91
CA PHE A 589 -3.38 14.75 26.57
C PHE A 589 -2.13 15.64 26.45
N VAL A 590 -1.26 15.32 25.50
CA VAL A 590 -0.04 16.09 25.21
C VAL A 590 -0.29 16.98 23.99
N PRO A 591 -0.40 18.31 24.14
CA PRO A 591 -0.46 19.21 22.99
C PRO A 591 0.90 19.28 22.30
N GLY A 592 0.95 19.44 20.99
CA GLY A 592 2.21 19.61 20.27
C GLY A 592 2.10 19.15 18.83
N ILE A 593 3.25 19.09 18.16
CA ILE A 593 3.38 18.57 16.80
C ILE A 593 3.75 17.10 16.90
N GLU A 594 2.91 16.19 16.38
CA GLU A 594 3.18 14.76 16.36
C GLU A 594 4.28 14.47 15.34
N LEU A 595 5.34 13.79 15.80
CA LEU A 595 6.50 13.42 15.02
C LEU A 595 6.72 11.92 15.12
N THR A 596 7.01 11.30 13.99
CA THR A 596 7.48 9.92 13.91
C THR A 596 8.94 9.94 13.49
N CYS A 597 9.82 9.27 14.22
CA CYS A 597 11.25 9.23 13.92
C CYS A 597 11.76 7.79 13.92
N GLY A 598 12.23 7.33 12.76
CA GLY A 598 12.96 6.07 12.65
C GLY A 598 14.36 6.21 13.22
N VAL A 599 14.84 5.17 13.88
CA VAL A 599 16.22 5.08 14.39
C VAL A 599 16.81 3.79 13.85
N ILE A 600 18.06 3.83 13.37
CA ILE A 600 18.77 2.67 12.84
C ILE A 600 20.17 2.58 13.46
N GLY A 601 20.56 1.38 13.91
CA GLY A 601 21.88 1.10 14.47
C GLY A 601 21.85 0.20 15.71
N ASN A 602 23.04 -0.09 16.25
CA ASN A 602 23.25 -0.88 17.47
C ASN A 602 23.80 0.00 18.60
N GLU A 603 25.11 0.03 18.82
CA GLU A 603 25.74 0.86 19.87
C GLU A 603 25.78 2.35 19.51
N SER A 604 25.88 2.66 18.21
CA SER A 604 25.88 4.02 17.67
C SER A 604 24.66 4.19 16.75
N PRO A 605 23.46 4.39 17.32
CA PRO A 605 22.27 4.60 16.53
C PRO A 605 22.29 5.97 15.86
N GLN A 606 21.60 6.05 14.73
CA GLN A 606 21.32 7.27 13.99
C GLN A 606 19.81 7.42 13.86
N ALA A 607 19.28 8.52 14.38
CA ALA A 607 17.90 8.92 14.09
C ALA A 607 17.81 9.49 12.67
N LEU A 608 16.85 8.98 11.92
CA LEU A 608 16.50 9.48 10.60
C LEU A 608 15.74 10.82 10.73
N PRO A 609 15.69 11.64 9.67
CA PRO A 609 14.91 12.89 9.70
C PRO A 609 13.46 12.61 10.10
N PRO A 610 12.92 13.24 11.16
CA PRO A 610 11.57 12.92 11.62
C PRO A 610 10.53 13.34 10.58
N SER A 611 9.44 12.57 10.51
CA SER A 611 8.26 12.89 9.71
C SER A 611 7.20 13.53 10.58
N MET A 612 6.47 14.51 10.05
CA MET A 612 5.29 15.09 10.67
C MET A 612 4.05 14.58 9.96
N VAL A 613 3.13 14.01 10.73
CA VAL A 613 1.81 13.61 10.23
C VAL A 613 0.94 14.85 10.11
N VAL A 614 0.29 15.05 8.96
CA VAL A 614 -0.74 16.08 8.79
C VAL A 614 -2.11 15.41 8.94
N THR A 615 -2.73 15.55 10.11
CA THR A 615 -4.04 14.94 10.40
C THR A 615 -5.18 15.86 9.96
N LYS A 616 -6.24 15.31 9.34
CA LYS A 616 -7.48 16.07 9.06
C LYS A 616 -8.34 16.27 10.31
N ALA A 617 -8.14 15.43 11.33
CA ALA A 617 -8.87 15.41 12.60
C ALA A 617 -7.93 15.30 13.81
N ASP A 618 -8.50 15.22 15.03
CA ASP A 618 -7.75 15.09 16.29
C ASP A 618 -6.97 13.76 16.42
N ILE A 619 -7.35 12.72 15.67
CA ILE A 619 -6.75 11.36 15.71
C ILE A 619 -6.65 10.85 14.27
N LEU A 620 -5.51 10.23 13.93
CA LEU A 620 -5.29 9.54 12.66
C LEU A 620 -6.30 8.40 12.44
N SER A 621 -7.01 8.43 11.31
CA SER A 621 -7.90 7.35 10.89
C SER A 621 -7.13 6.14 10.32
N ILE A 622 -7.82 5.00 10.13
CA ILE A 622 -7.23 3.81 9.49
C ILE A 622 -6.97 4.10 8.01
N GLU A 623 -7.88 4.83 7.37
CA GLU A 623 -7.77 5.25 5.97
C GLU A 623 -6.53 6.15 5.80
N GLU A 624 -6.32 7.13 6.67
CA GLU A 624 -5.11 7.97 6.66
C GLU A 624 -3.81 7.17 6.83
N LYS A 625 -3.85 5.97 7.43
CA LYS A 625 -2.66 5.13 7.61
C LYS A 625 -2.38 4.19 6.44
N PHE A 626 -3.41 3.68 5.79
CA PHE A 626 -3.27 2.56 4.86
C PHE A 626 -3.87 2.79 3.47
N LEU A 627 -4.81 3.73 3.31
CA LEU A 627 -5.42 4.01 2.02
C LEU A 627 -4.51 4.95 1.22
N PRO A 628 -4.11 4.58 -0.02
CA PRO A 628 -3.30 5.45 -0.87
C PRO A 628 -3.94 6.82 -1.06
N GLY A 629 -3.22 7.88 -0.72
CA GLY A 629 -3.65 9.26 -0.88
C GLY A 629 -4.41 9.88 0.29
N GLU A 630 -4.73 9.13 1.35
CA GLU A 630 -5.40 9.69 2.53
C GLU A 630 -4.43 10.32 3.53
N GLY A 631 -3.36 9.60 3.89
CA GLY A 631 -2.31 10.09 4.79
C GLY A 631 -1.32 11.04 4.13
N GLU A 632 -0.87 12.03 4.89
CA GLU A 632 0.19 12.95 4.50
C GLU A 632 1.30 12.95 5.58
N ASN A 633 2.53 12.72 5.13
CA ASN A 633 3.71 12.56 5.99
C ASN A 633 4.84 13.46 5.49
N GLN A 634 4.86 14.70 6.00
CA GLN A 634 5.88 15.67 5.65
C GLN A 634 7.24 15.24 6.20
N THR A 635 8.17 14.94 5.30
CA THR A 635 9.51 14.43 5.64
C THR A 635 10.58 15.24 4.90
N PRO A 636 11.53 15.88 5.61
CA PRO A 636 11.55 16.08 7.05
C PRO A 636 10.33 16.89 7.54
N ALA A 637 10.04 16.80 8.84
CA ALA A 637 8.98 17.57 9.48
C ALA A 637 9.18 19.08 9.26
N LEU A 638 8.09 19.81 9.00
CA LEU A 638 8.09 21.26 8.78
C LEU A 638 8.20 22.03 10.11
N ILE A 639 9.30 21.83 10.83
CA ILE A 639 9.64 22.46 12.10
C ILE A 639 11.04 23.09 12.03
N PRO A 640 11.41 24.00 12.94
CA PRO A 640 12.74 24.61 12.93
C PRO A 640 13.87 23.56 12.94
N ALA A 641 14.99 23.86 12.26
CA ALA A 641 16.13 22.94 12.18
C ALA A 641 16.72 22.55 13.56
N SER A 642 16.65 23.46 14.53
CA SER A 642 17.01 23.17 15.93
C SER A 642 16.10 22.11 16.56
N ALA A 643 14.80 22.16 16.26
CA ALA A 643 13.82 21.20 16.74
C ALA A 643 14.01 19.83 16.08
N LEU A 644 14.29 19.77 14.76
CA LEU A 644 14.64 18.52 14.07
C LEU A 644 15.82 17.83 14.77
N LYS A 645 16.89 18.60 15.03
CA LYS A 645 18.09 18.09 15.71
C LYS A 645 17.79 17.64 17.14
N LEU A 646 17.02 18.43 17.90
CA LEU A 646 16.60 18.07 19.25
C LEU A 646 15.80 16.76 19.28
N THR A 647 14.87 16.58 18.33
CA THR A 647 14.12 15.33 18.16
C THR A 647 15.07 14.16 17.94
N GLN A 648 15.94 14.25 16.93
CA GLN A 648 16.89 13.19 16.58
C GLN A 648 17.78 12.80 17.77
N GLU A 649 18.39 13.78 18.45
CA GLU A 649 19.24 13.53 19.62
C GLU A 649 18.46 12.90 20.79
N THR A 650 17.20 13.27 20.99
CA THR A 650 16.38 12.73 22.08
C THR A 650 15.93 11.31 21.79
N VAL A 651 15.51 11.02 20.55
CA VAL A 651 15.07 9.67 20.18
C VAL A 651 16.24 8.68 20.09
N GLU A 652 17.45 9.12 19.70
CA GLU A 652 18.67 8.30 19.77
C GLU A 652 18.97 7.87 21.21
N LYS A 653 18.89 8.82 22.16
CA LYS A 653 19.09 8.52 23.59
C LYS A 653 18.01 7.59 24.13
N ALA A 654 16.75 7.79 23.75
CA ALA A 654 15.65 6.91 24.17
C ALA A 654 15.84 5.50 23.63
N PHE A 655 16.22 5.36 22.35
CA PHE A 655 16.57 4.08 21.72
C PHE A 655 17.68 3.36 22.48
N GLN A 656 18.76 4.06 22.84
CA GLN A 656 19.86 3.51 23.63
C GLN A 656 19.42 3.10 25.04
N ALA A 657 18.64 3.95 25.72
CA ALA A 657 18.17 3.70 27.08
C ALA A 657 17.29 2.43 27.16
N LEU A 658 16.47 2.19 26.14
CA LEU A 658 15.62 1.00 26.03
C LEU A 658 16.39 -0.26 25.58
N GLY A 659 17.68 -0.12 25.25
CA GLY A 659 18.50 -1.21 24.74
C GLY A 659 18.09 -1.70 23.35
N CYS A 660 17.39 -0.85 22.58
CA CYS A 660 16.97 -1.21 21.23
C CYS A 660 18.19 -1.46 20.33
N LYS A 661 18.03 -2.34 19.34
CA LYS A 661 19.07 -2.75 18.38
C LYS A 661 18.48 -2.89 16.98
N GLY A 662 19.33 -2.81 15.97
CA GLY A 662 18.96 -2.86 14.56
C GLY A 662 18.24 -1.59 14.11
N TYR A 663 16.97 -1.46 14.47
CA TYR A 663 16.13 -0.33 14.09
C TYR A 663 14.87 -0.24 14.98
N ALA A 664 14.25 0.93 15.02
CA ALA A 664 12.96 1.15 15.66
C ALA A 664 12.25 2.36 15.03
N ARG A 665 10.95 2.50 15.32
CA ARG A 665 10.19 3.74 15.10
C ARG A 665 9.77 4.30 16.44
N ILE A 666 10.09 5.56 16.69
CA ILE A 666 9.73 6.27 17.91
C ILE A 666 8.77 7.39 17.55
N ASP A 667 7.56 7.32 18.09
CA ASP A 667 6.53 8.33 17.96
C ASP A 667 6.62 9.27 19.17
N CYS A 668 6.55 10.58 18.94
CA CYS A 668 6.77 11.61 19.96
C CYS A 668 6.00 12.91 19.64
N PHE A 669 5.79 13.76 20.64
CA PHE A 669 5.36 15.14 20.43
C PHE A 669 6.53 16.10 20.59
N TYR A 670 6.67 17.00 19.62
CA TYR A 670 7.46 18.21 19.79
C TYR A 670 6.61 19.33 20.38
N GLN A 671 7.03 19.85 21.53
CA GLN A 671 6.44 21.03 22.18
C GLN A 671 7.40 22.21 22.04
N ASN A 672 6.96 23.25 21.35
CA ASN A 672 7.63 24.55 21.40
C ASN A 672 7.47 25.19 22.79
N LYS A 673 8.06 26.38 22.98
CA LYS A 673 7.98 27.14 24.25
C LYS A 673 6.55 27.50 24.70
N GLU A 674 5.60 27.59 23.77
CA GLU A 674 4.21 27.95 24.06
C GLU A 674 3.43 26.74 24.59
N HIS A 675 3.66 25.55 24.04
CA HIS A 675 2.98 24.32 24.46
C HIS A 675 3.60 23.70 25.72
N SER A 676 4.90 23.93 25.94
CA SER A 676 5.64 23.28 27.01
C SER A 676 5.34 23.88 28.38
N PRO A 677 4.99 23.07 29.40
CA PRO A 677 4.76 23.54 30.76
C PRO A 677 6.02 24.11 31.42
N THR A 678 7.21 23.82 30.88
CA THR A 678 8.50 24.32 31.38
C THR A 678 8.91 25.65 30.74
N GLY A 679 8.20 26.09 29.69
CA GLY A 679 8.58 27.25 28.87
C GLY A 679 9.78 27.01 27.94
N ASN A 680 10.32 25.78 27.89
CA ASN A 680 11.41 25.37 27.01
C ASN A 680 10.93 24.36 25.96
N GLU A 681 11.58 24.35 24.79
CA GLU A 681 11.35 23.30 23.79
C GLU A 681 11.65 21.92 24.39
N ARG A 682 10.78 20.94 24.14
CA ARG A 682 10.99 19.56 24.61
C ARG A 682 10.35 18.53 23.70
N ILE A 683 10.78 17.29 23.85
CA ILE A 683 10.29 16.12 23.11
C ILE A 683 9.67 15.16 24.11
N VAL A 684 8.38 14.85 23.92
CA VAL A 684 7.64 13.92 24.76
C VAL A 684 7.51 12.59 24.02
N ILE A 685 8.14 11.52 24.52
CA ILE A 685 8.10 10.20 23.88
C ILE A 685 6.73 9.54 24.13
N LEU A 686 6.10 9.01 23.08
CA LEU A 686 4.77 8.40 23.14
C LEU A 686 4.82 6.88 23.03
N GLU A 687 5.55 6.39 22.02
CA GLU A 687 5.54 4.99 21.67
C GLU A 687 6.85 4.60 20.97
N VAL A 688 7.33 3.39 21.25
CA VAL A 688 8.51 2.82 20.62
C VAL A 688 8.12 1.48 20.02
N ASN A 689 8.29 1.36 18.70
CA ASN A 689 8.03 0.14 17.94
C ASN A 689 9.39 -0.46 17.55
N THR A 690 9.70 -1.64 18.04
CA THR A 690 11.00 -2.32 17.80
C THR A 690 11.04 -3.09 16.47
N LEU A 691 9.89 -3.31 15.84
CA LEU A 691 9.76 -3.91 14.51
C LEU A 691 8.69 -3.16 13.68
N PRO A 692 8.89 -1.86 13.40
CA PRO A 692 7.88 -1.08 12.70
C PRO A 692 7.56 -1.67 11.33
N GLY A 693 6.30 -1.45 10.90
CA GLY A 693 5.80 -1.79 9.57
C GLY A 693 6.80 -1.49 8.46
N MET A 694 6.91 -2.39 7.49
CA MET A 694 7.73 -2.20 6.28
C MET A 694 6.88 -2.31 5.03
N THR A 695 5.66 -1.77 5.07
CA THR A 695 4.85 -1.63 3.86
C THR A 695 5.47 -0.54 2.96
N PRO A 696 5.20 -0.56 1.63
CA PRO A 696 5.73 0.47 0.72
C PRO A 696 5.39 1.91 1.09
N ALA A 697 4.31 2.15 1.85
CA ALA A 697 3.86 3.48 2.28
C ALA A 697 4.41 3.91 3.66
N THR A 698 5.20 3.08 4.34
CA THR A 698 5.68 3.41 5.68
C THR A 698 6.72 4.54 5.64
N CYS A 699 6.53 5.56 6.49
CA CYS A 699 7.37 6.76 6.54
C CYS A 699 8.85 6.47 6.77
N ILE A 700 9.24 5.36 7.39
CA ILE A 700 10.66 5.02 7.61
C ILE A 700 11.46 4.95 6.30
N PHE A 701 10.84 4.52 5.19
CA PHE A 701 11.48 4.57 3.86
C PHE A 701 11.62 6.00 3.33
N HIS A 702 10.68 6.89 3.66
CA HIS A 702 10.76 8.31 3.31
C HIS A 702 11.95 8.96 4.01
N GLN A 703 12.11 8.64 5.30
CA GLN A 703 13.16 9.18 6.16
C GLN A 703 14.54 8.63 5.75
N ALA A 704 14.64 7.34 5.44
CA ALA A 704 15.86 6.73 4.90
C ALA A 704 16.27 7.37 3.56
N ALA A 705 15.30 7.66 2.68
CA ALA A 705 15.56 8.29 1.40
C ALA A 705 16.14 9.72 1.54
N GLU A 706 15.75 10.48 2.57
CA GLU A 706 16.31 11.82 2.84
C GLU A 706 17.81 11.80 3.17
N ILE A 707 18.31 10.69 3.72
CA ILE A 707 19.74 10.50 4.00
C ILE A 707 20.45 9.70 2.89
N GLY A 708 19.78 9.49 1.77
CA GLY A 708 20.35 8.85 0.59
C GLY A 708 20.33 7.32 0.60
N LEU A 709 19.65 6.68 1.55
CA LEU A 709 19.49 5.22 1.58
C LEU A 709 18.27 4.80 0.76
N ARG A 710 18.50 4.04 -0.30
CA ARG A 710 17.41 3.40 -1.06
C ARG A 710 16.76 2.30 -0.23
N PRO A 711 15.48 1.94 -0.47
CA PRO A 711 14.80 0.91 0.31
C PRO A 711 15.56 -0.44 0.40
N MET A 712 16.16 -0.89 -0.69
CA MET A 712 17.01 -2.10 -0.71
C MET A 712 18.23 -1.94 0.20
N GLU A 713 18.93 -0.80 0.12
CA GLU A 713 20.11 -0.51 0.96
C GLU A 713 19.75 -0.39 2.44
N PHE A 714 18.57 0.17 2.74
CA PHE A 714 18.04 0.26 4.09
C PHE A 714 17.75 -1.12 4.70
N ILE A 715 17.10 -2.01 3.95
CA ILE A 715 16.82 -3.39 4.38
C ILE A 715 18.14 -4.19 4.51
N ASP A 716 19.05 -4.07 3.55
CA ASP A 716 20.39 -4.66 3.63
C ASP A 716 21.16 -4.20 4.88
N ARG A 717 21.03 -2.92 5.25
CA ARG A 717 21.64 -2.36 6.46
C ARG A 717 21.04 -2.98 7.72
N ILE A 718 19.73 -3.20 7.77
CA ILE A 718 19.05 -3.88 8.87
C ILE A 718 19.54 -5.32 9.04
N VAL A 719 19.71 -6.07 7.95
CA VAL A 719 20.30 -7.42 7.98
C VAL A 719 21.72 -7.38 8.55
N SER A 720 22.54 -6.44 8.06
CA SER A 720 23.92 -6.26 8.53
C SER A 720 23.98 -5.98 10.04
N LEU A 721 23.12 -5.08 10.53
CA LEU A 721 23.03 -4.75 11.95
C LEU A 721 22.56 -5.92 12.80
N GLY A 722 21.64 -6.75 12.30
CA GLY A 722 21.23 -7.98 12.97
C GLY A 722 22.39 -8.96 13.12
N LEU A 723 23.15 -9.18 12.04
CA LEU A 723 24.36 -10.03 12.09
C LEU A 723 25.40 -9.49 13.08
N GLU A 724 25.63 -8.17 13.09
CA GLU A 724 26.52 -7.52 14.06
C GLU A 724 26.05 -7.72 15.50
N ASN A 725 24.74 -7.59 15.76
CA ASN A 725 24.15 -7.74 17.10
C ASN A 725 24.24 -9.18 17.64
N HIS A 726 24.23 -10.16 16.75
CA HIS A 726 24.27 -11.58 17.09
C HIS A 726 25.65 -12.22 16.86
N ALA A 727 26.65 -11.45 16.41
CA ALA A 727 28.02 -11.91 16.36
C ALA A 727 28.50 -12.16 17.79
N SER A 728 28.95 -13.39 18.08
CA SER A 728 29.54 -13.72 19.37
C SER A 728 30.71 -12.77 19.64
N VAL A 729 30.68 -12.06 20.77
CA VAL A 729 31.87 -11.39 21.31
C VAL A 729 32.95 -12.48 21.41
N PRO A 730 34.13 -12.31 20.80
CA PRO A 730 35.20 -13.29 20.92
C PRO A 730 35.45 -13.59 22.39
N SER A 731 35.52 -14.88 22.73
CA SER A 731 35.73 -15.41 24.09
C SER A 731 37.02 -14.95 24.77
N GLU A 732 37.84 -14.12 24.13
CA GLU A 732 39.09 -13.57 24.66
C GLU A 732 38.90 -12.41 25.66
N LEU A 733 37.67 -11.90 25.86
CA LEU A 733 37.35 -10.87 26.85
C LEU A 733 36.70 -11.40 28.14
N ILE A 734 36.61 -12.73 28.31
CA ILE A 734 36.15 -13.37 29.55
C ILE A 734 37.22 -14.34 30.03
N HIS A 735 38.36 -13.80 30.50
CA HIS A 735 39.29 -14.51 31.38
C HIS A 735 39.94 -13.58 32.37
#